data_AF-A0A0M6YMD2-F1
#
_entry.id   AF-A0A0M6YMD2-F1
#
_cell.length_a   1.000
_cell.length_b   1.000
_cell.length_c   1.000
_cell.angle_alpha   90.00
_cell.angle_beta   90.00
_cell.angle_gamma   90.00
#
_symmetry.space_group_name_H-M   'P 1'
#
loop_
_entity.id
_entity.type
_entity.pdbx_description
1 polymer ?
#
loop_
_entity_poly.entity_id
_entity_poly.type
_entity_poly.pdbx_seq_one_letter_code
_entity_poly.pdbx_strand_id
1 'polypeptide(L)'
;MLFGLDGVEIGLIIVFLCLFGGIMSGFPVAFAIAGAGTISFAIIAALDSGGILIHQAIDTGSVEYAALIAEGIARESISTFRFPELPRIEEPLFPQGWETALDRNIGFIVNRMNERVIAGASIETLLAVLMFVMMGITLERSKIANDLLTTMAKVFGPLPGGLAVSIVIVGAFLAASTGIVGATVVTMGLLALPTMLRNGYSPELATGVIAASGTLGQIIPPSIVIVLLGTLAGDIYSTAQEQRAAAVGCSDALTYLGQPAVVSVGTLFQAALLPGIFLAFLYGAYAFGFALLNPAKAPAVQFDDATVSTTTKRDALIWFLAVPVALIVGAIVLGQFGVIGGQGVAVSAYSEAGETSILRTNVSEACQAAMIELHGQNMWEIAVAQQAAIDASGGNLLARELTAEELIESRNLAIATAAPIGTGISVLFIGMGMVLAAARGINPLADERPLLIGAAGVALAFVIDILLIGPTTSSGTTFVLMAVPLAITLVGIWPAFKRLAQNDLIRVVFPPLVLIVAVLGSILGGITNPTPAAALGAGGAIMLAAYRKLQEEGRSGAPILLASLAIVVMLLFGVNFDLRTGLATTTVADWIALIIAQAAFHGAFLGLLFASWVLLRAGVLAPVVRETAKVTSMVFTILIGSQLLNLVLISFGGEHYIQQFLQSFDSELKVFLIVMLVLFILGFVLDFLEIIYIVIPIVGPVIYGGTFDPKWVTIMIAVNLQTSFLTPPFGFALFYLRGVAPKQVTTGHIYRGVIPFVLIQVIGLAILWMFPSIVTIVPNLLPSG
;
A
#
# COMPACT_ATOMS: atom_id res chain seq x y z
N MET A 1 -6.58 35.63 31.16
CA MET A 1 -6.87 34.18 31.16
C MET A 1 -8.35 33.93 31.43
N LEU A 2 -9.06 33.33 30.49
CA LEU A 2 -10.47 32.97 30.63
C LEU A 2 -10.54 31.51 31.15
N PHE A 3 -11.26 31.27 32.25
CA PHE A 3 -11.32 29.97 32.95
C PHE A 3 -9.98 29.38 33.44
N GLY A 4 -8.92 30.19 33.55
CA GLY A 4 -7.59 29.73 33.96
C GLY A 4 -6.81 28.95 32.89
N LEU A 5 -7.31 28.96 31.65
CA LEU A 5 -6.67 28.35 30.49
C LEU A 5 -5.88 29.39 29.70
N ASP A 6 -4.82 28.93 29.06
CA ASP A 6 -4.00 29.72 28.16
C ASP A 6 -4.77 30.08 26.87
N GLY A 7 -4.46 31.21 26.24
CA GLY A 7 -5.10 31.65 25.01
C GLY A 7 -5.04 30.61 23.89
N VAL A 8 -3.94 29.85 23.81
CA VAL A 8 -3.76 28.76 22.84
C VAL A 8 -4.67 27.57 23.14
N GLU A 9 -4.83 27.20 24.40
CA GLU A 9 -5.72 26.10 24.83
C GLU A 9 -7.18 26.41 24.49
N ILE A 10 -7.62 27.63 24.77
CA ILE A 10 -8.97 28.09 24.42
C ILE A 10 -9.14 28.10 22.90
N GLY A 11 -8.13 28.57 22.15
CA GLY A 11 -8.11 28.51 20.69
C GLY A 11 -8.29 27.09 20.17
N LEU A 12 -7.54 26.12 20.70
CA LEU A 12 -7.69 24.70 20.36
C LEU A 12 -9.11 24.19 20.66
N ILE A 13 -9.66 24.49 21.84
CA ILE A 13 -11.02 24.10 22.21
C ILE A 13 -12.04 24.68 21.21
N ILE A 14 -11.93 25.95 20.85
CA ILE A 14 -12.83 26.60 19.88
C ILE A 14 -12.73 25.89 18.53
N VAL A 15 -11.51 25.62 18.04
CA VAL A 15 -11.29 24.91 16.76
C VAL A 15 -11.94 23.53 16.79
N PHE A 16 -11.68 22.73 17.83
CA PHE A 16 -12.26 21.41 17.96
C PHE A 16 -13.79 21.46 18.10
N LEU A 17 -14.35 22.38 18.87
CA LEU A 17 -15.81 22.52 19.00
C LEU A 17 -16.46 22.92 17.67
N CYS A 18 -15.85 23.82 16.91
CA CYS A 18 -16.32 24.18 15.57
C CYS A 18 -16.23 22.98 14.61
N LEU A 19 -15.14 22.22 14.64
CA LEU A 19 -14.94 21.03 13.81
C LEU A 19 -15.97 19.94 14.14
N PHE A 20 -16.07 19.55 15.42
CA PHE A 20 -17.01 18.55 15.88
C PHE A 20 -18.46 18.98 15.68
N GLY A 21 -18.79 20.25 15.96
CA GLY A 21 -20.12 20.81 15.72
C GLY A 21 -20.49 20.75 14.24
N GLY A 22 -19.56 21.12 13.35
CA GLY A 22 -19.73 21.03 11.90
C GLY A 22 -19.98 19.59 11.42
N ILE A 23 -19.20 18.63 11.89
CA ILE A 23 -19.30 17.23 11.49
C ILE A 23 -20.58 16.57 12.05
N MET A 24 -20.87 16.79 13.33
CA MET A 24 -22.05 16.23 14.00
C MET A 24 -23.37 16.81 13.49
N SER A 25 -23.34 18.00 12.85
CA SER A 25 -24.52 18.56 12.19
C SER A 25 -24.96 17.80 10.93
N GLY A 26 -24.16 16.82 10.47
CA GLY A 26 -24.41 16.08 9.24
C GLY A 26 -24.02 16.85 7.97
N PHE A 27 -23.35 17.98 8.12
CA PHE A 27 -22.77 18.73 7.00
C PHE A 27 -21.64 17.91 6.36
N PRO A 28 -21.46 17.96 5.02
CA PRO A 28 -20.38 17.21 4.40
C PRO A 28 -19.03 17.63 4.97
N VAL A 29 -18.28 16.65 5.46
CA VAL A 29 -17.09 16.86 6.31
C VAL A 29 -16.07 17.78 5.66
N ALA A 30 -15.87 17.63 4.35
CA ALA A 30 -14.96 18.48 3.58
C ALA A 30 -15.23 19.99 3.75
N PHE A 31 -16.51 20.38 3.75
CA PHE A 31 -16.90 21.77 3.98
C PHE A 31 -16.98 22.12 5.47
N ALA A 32 -17.29 21.14 6.33
CA ALA A 32 -17.26 21.34 7.78
C ALA A 32 -15.85 21.70 8.27
N ILE A 33 -14.80 21.10 7.69
CA ILE A 33 -13.39 21.39 8.03
C ILE A 33 -13.04 22.84 7.65
N ALA A 34 -13.30 23.23 6.39
CA ALA A 34 -13.03 24.59 5.93
C ALA A 34 -13.84 25.63 6.71
N GLY A 35 -15.13 25.35 6.92
CA GLY A 35 -16.02 26.20 7.73
C GLY A 35 -15.56 26.30 9.18
N ALA A 36 -15.12 25.20 9.79
CA ALA A 36 -14.56 25.20 11.13
C ALA A 36 -13.31 26.07 11.22
N GLY A 37 -12.40 25.99 10.25
CA GLY A 37 -11.22 26.86 10.17
C GLY A 37 -11.61 28.33 10.12
N THR A 38 -12.51 28.71 9.21
CA THR A 38 -12.95 30.12 9.05
C THR A 38 -13.69 30.64 10.29
N ILE A 39 -14.64 29.86 10.81
CA ILE A 39 -15.47 30.27 11.96
C ILE A 39 -14.61 30.35 13.22
N SER A 40 -13.76 29.35 13.48
CA SER A 40 -12.87 29.36 14.64
C SER A 40 -11.88 30.52 14.56
N PHE A 41 -11.28 30.79 13.40
CA PHE A 41 -10.40 31.95 13.23
C PHE A 41 -11.13 33.26 13.52
N ALA A 42 -12.35 33.45 13.01
CA ALA A 42 -13.13 34.65 13.27
C ALA A 42 -13.48 34.83 14.76
N ILE A 43 -13.84 33.74 15.45
CA ILE A 43 -14.12 33.76 16.89
C ILE A 43 -12.83 34.10 17.66
N ILE A 44 -11.71 33.45 17.34
CA ILE A 44 -10.43 33.66 18.00
C ILE A 44 -9.95 35.11 17.79
N ALA A 45 -10.02 35.63 16.56
CA ALA A 45 -9.66 37.01 16.24
C ALA A 45 -10.55 38.03 16.99
N ALA A 46 -11.85 37.77 17.10
CA ALA A 46 -12.76 38.63 17.86
C ALA A 46 -12.46 38.62 19.37
N LEU A 47 -12.07 37.46 19.92
CA LEU A 47 -11.71 37.34 21.34
C LEU A 47 -10.32 37.93 21.65
N ASP A 48 -9.36 37.77 20.75
CA ASP A 48 -8.01 38.34 20.86
C ASP A 48 -8.05 39.88 20.77
N SER A 49 -8.78 40.44 19.78
CA SER A 49 -9.00 41.89 19.69
C SER A 49 -9.77 42.47 20.89
N GLY A 50 -10.59 41.65 21.55
CA GLY A 50 -11.24 41.99 22.81
C GLY A 50 -10.31 41.96 24.04
N GLY A 51 -9.03 41.58 23.87
CA GLY A 51 -8.06 41.42 24.95
C GLY A 51 -8.34 40.23 25.87
N ILE A 52 -9.17 39.29 25.43
CA ILE A 52 -9.66 38.16 26.25
C ILE A 52 -8.71 36.97 26.16
N LEU A 53 -8.12 36.73 24.99
CA LEU A 53 -7.13 35.69 24.76
C LEU A 53 -5.73 36.24 25.01
N ILE A 54 -5.05 35.68 26.01
CA ILE A 54 -3.68 36.03 26.37
C ILE A 54 -2.88 34.74 26.37
N HIS A 55 -1.74 34.74 25.70
CA HIS A 55 -0.80 33.63 25.69
C HIS A 55 0.30 33.85 26.73
N GLN A 56 0.62 32.82 27.51
CA GLN A 56 1.75 32.83 28.44
C GLN A 56 3.00 32.24 27.78
N ALA A 57 3.76 33.09 27.10
CA ALA A 57 5.02 32.70 26.48
C ALA A 57 6.16 32.66 27.52
N ILE A 58 7.18 31.84 27.25
CA ILE A 58 8.41 31.82 28.05
C ILE A 58 9.16 33.14 27.84
N ASP A 59 9.61 33.75 28.94
CA ASP A 59 10.50 34.91 28.88
C ASP A 59 11.90 34.49 28.40
N THR A 60 12.12 34.59 27.09
CA THR A 60 13.43 34.29 26.48
C THR A 60 14.54 35.26 26.87
N GLY A 61 14.20 36.40 27.49
CA GLY A 61 15.15 37.38 28.04
C GLY A 61 15.55 37.11 29.50
N SER A 62 14.92 36.13 30.15
CA SER A 62 15.17 35.80 31.54
C SER A 62 16.56 35.17 31.76
N VAL A 63 17.11 35.36 32.97
CA VAL A 63 18.41 34.80 33.35
C VAL A 63 18.31 33.27 33.41
N GLU A 64 17.16 32.76 33.82
CA GLU A 64 16.83 31.34 33.91
C GLU A 64 16.81 30.68 32.53
N TYR A 65 16.21 31.34 31.52
CA TYR A 65 16.26 30.86 30.13
C TYR A 65 17.70 30.89 29.58
N ALA A 66 18.44 31.98 29.84
CA ALA A 66 19.84 32.08 29.43
C ALA A 66 20.73 31.01 30.09
N ALA A 67 20.43 30.62 31.33
CA ALA A 67 21.13 29.55 32.04
C ALA A 67 20.92 28.19 31.37
N LEU A 68 19.69 27.84 30.96
CA LEU A 68 19.42 26.59 30.22
C LEU A 68 20.18 26.53 28.89
N ILE A 69 20.24 27.66 28.17
CA ILE A 69 21.04 27.75 26.94
C ILE A 69 22.54 27.60 27.22
N ALA A 70 23.03 28.17 28.32
CA ALA A 70 24.43 28.03 28.74
C ALA A 70 24.78 26.60 29.17
N GLU A 71 23.81 25.83 29.68
CA GLU A 71 23.92 24.40 29.96
C GLU A 71 23.93 23.53 28.69
N GLY A 72 23.77 24.13 27.50
CA GLY A 72 23.79 23.44 26.22
C GLY A 72 22.44 22.86 25.80
N ILE A 73 21.34 23.22 26.47
CA ILE A 73 20.01 22.77 26.10
C ILE A 73 19.57 23.48 24.83
N ALA A 74 19.18 22.71 23.81
CA ALA A 74 18.72 23.27 22.53
C ALA A 74 17.43 24.09 22.73
N ARG A 75 17.37 25.28 22.11
CA ARG A 75 16.21 26.20 22.19
C ARG A 75 14.89 25.50 21.89
N GLU A 76 14.88 24.61 20.91
CA GLU A 76 13.68 23.88 20.47
C GLU A 76 13.15 22.89 21.51
N SER A 77 14.00 22.46 22.44
CA SER A 77 13.62 21.53 23.52
C SER A 77 13.12 22.23 24.79
N ILE A 78 13.21 23.57 24.84
CA ILE A 78 12.74 24.38 25.96
C ILE A 78 11.26 24.69 25.75
N SER A 79 10.41 24.11 26.59
CA SER A 79 8.97 24.31 26.57
C SER A 79 8.41 24.53 27.97
N THR A 80 7.21 25.12 28.03
CA THR A 80 6.48 25.37 29.29
C THR A 80 6.14 24.09 30.03
N PHE A 81 6.03 22.97 29.31
CA PHE A 81 5.77 21.64 29.87
C PHE A 81 7.00 21.01 30.51
N ARG A 82 8.17 21.17 29.88
CA ARG A 82 9.42 20.57 30.36
C ARG A 82 10.06 21.40 31.48
N PHE A 83 9.95 22.72 31.39
CA PHE A 83 10.49 23.66 32.37
C PHE A 83 9.39 24.59 32.88
N PRO A 84 8.49 24.08 33.75
CA PRO A 84 7.33 24.84 34.22
C PRO A 84 7.72 26.05 35.08
N GLU A 85 8.91 26.01 35.68
CA GLU A 85 9.48 27.02 36.59
C GLU A 85 9.97 28.28 35.87
N LEU A 86 10.07 28.27 34.53
CA LEU A 86 10.56 29.42 33.77
C LEU A 86 9.63 30.63 33.91
N PRO A 87 10.19 31.85 34.03
CA PRO A 87 9.39 33.08 34.01
C PRO A 87 8.58 33.18 32.72
N ARG A 88 7.33 33.65 32.84
CA ARG A 88 6.40 33.78 31.72
C ARG A 88 5.98 35.23 31.52
N ILE A 89 5.85 35.61 30.26
CA ILE A 89 5.33 36.91 29.85
C ILE A 89 3.96 36.73 29.20
N GLU A 90 3.05 37.65 29.49
CA GLU A 90 1.74 37.69 28.86
C GLU A 90 1.86 38.42 27.52
N GLU A 91 1.54 37.73 26.44
CA GLU A 91 1.49 38.30 25.09
C GLU A 91 0.11 38.08 24.45
N PRO A 92 -0.32 38.96 23.52
CA PRO A 92 -1.48 38.71 22.69
C PRO A 92 -1.31 37.40 21.92
N LEU A 93 -2.40 36.68 21.67
CA LEU A 93 -2.35 35.42 20.93
C LEU A 93 -1.88 35.64 19.48
N PHE A 94 -2.17 36.81 18.92
CA PHE A 94 -1.56 37.29 17.67
C PHE A 94 -0.65 38.50 17.93
N PRO A 95 0.68 38.30 18.11
CA PRO A 95 1.60 39.39 18.46
C PRO A 95 1.63 40.56 17.47
N GLN A 96 1.35 40.30 16.19
CA GLN A 96 1.31 41.28 15.09
C GLN A 96 -0.13 41.65 14.65
N GLY A 97 -1.13 41.30 15.47
CA GLY A 97 -2.54 41.46 15.16
C GLY A 97 -3.09 40.34 14.26
N TRP A 98 -4.42 40.13 14.36
CA TRP A 98 -5.13 39.09 13.61
C TRP A 98 -5.16 39.39 12.11
N GLU A 99 -5.07 40.65 11.69
CA GLU A 99 -5.02 41.07 10.29
C GLU A 99 -3.76 40.52 9.60
N THR A 100 -2.61 40.63 10.26
CA THR A 100 -1.35 40.11 9.75
C THR A 100 -1.38 38.57 9.69
N ALA A 101 -2.00 37.94 10.69
CA ALA A 101 -2.22 36.50 10.68
C ALA A 101 -3.13 36.06 9.53
N LEU A 102 -4.19 36.83 9.23
CA LEU A 102 -5.09 36.58 8.10
C LEU A 102 -4.35 36.71 6.76
N ASP A 103 -3.61 37.81 6.55
CA ASP A 103 -2.84 38.02 5.32
C ASP A 103 -1.80 36.92 5.09
N ARG A 104 -1.12 36.51 6.17
CA ARG A 104 -0.17 35.38 6.15
C ARG A 104 -0.87 34.07 5.79
N ASN A 105 -2.02 33.80 6.39
CA ASN A 105 -2.81 32.59 6.11
C ASN A 105 -3.31 32.58 4.65
N ILE A 106 -3.77 33.71 4.11
CA ILE A 106 -4.21 33.85 2.72
C ILE A 106 -3.02 33.74 1.74
N GLY A 107 -1.83 34.22 2.12
CA GLY A 107 -0.62 34.01 1.32
C GLY A 107 -0.20 32.53 1.29
N PHE A 108 -0.14 31.89 2.46
CA PHE A 108 0.30 30.50 2.57
C PHE A 108 -0.71 29.49 2.05
N ILE A 109 -2.02 29.76 2.12
CA ILE A 109 -3.03 28.84 1.59
C ILE A 109 -2.84 28.65 0.08
N VAL A 110 -2.55 29.72 -0.67
CA VAL A 110 -2.34 29.63 -2.12
C VAL A 110 -1.11 28.77 -2.42
N ASN A 111 0.00 29.01 -1.71
CA ASN A 111 1.22 28.23 -1.88
C ASN A 111 1.03 26.76 -1.47
N ARG A 112 0.41 26.49 -0.32
CA ARG A 112 0.12 25.11 0.12
C ARG A 112 -0.86 24.40 -0.79
N MET A 113 -1.86 25.09 -1.33
CA MET A 113 -2.75 24.51 -2.34
C MET A 113 -1.99 24.19 -3.62
N ASN A 114 -1.09 25.08 -4.06
CA ASN A 114 -0.26 24.82 -5.23
C ASN A 114 0.65 23.59 -5.01
N GLU A 115 1.36 23.52 -3.88
CA GLU A 115 2.28 22.44 -3.54
C GLU A 115 1.56 21.12 -3.25
N ARG A 116 0.46 21.12 -2.51
CA ARG A 116 -0.19 19.88 -2.04
C ARG A 116 -1.37 19.42 -2.89
N VAL A 117 -1.94 20.26 -3.75
CA VAL A 117 -3.16 19.93 -4.51
C VAL A 117 -2.99 20.04 -6.03
N ILE A 118 -2.27 21.06 -6.51
CA ILE A 118 -2.27 21.40 -7.95
C ILE A 118 -1.01 20.93 -8.69
N ALA A 119 0.18 21.09 -8.12
CA ALA A 119 1.44 20.99 -8.87
C ALA A 119 2.58 20.24 -8.17
N GLY A 120 2.44 19.80 -6.92
CA GLY A 120 3.50 19.05 -6.23
C GLY A 120 3.36 17.53 -6.28
N ALA A 121 4.29 16.82 -5.64
CA ALA A 121 4.43 15.36 -5.67
C ALA A 121 3.18 14.60 -5.19
N SER A 122 2.37 15.22 -4.34
CA SER A 122 1.09 14.68 -3.90
C SER A 122 0.12 14.43 -5.06
N ILE A 123 0.23 15.15 -6.19
CA ILE A 123 -0.68 14.94 -7.33
C ILE A 123 -0.54 13.54 -7.91
N GLU A 124 0.68 13.00 -7.99
CA GLU A 124 0.91 11.65 -8.51
C GLU A 124 0.19 10.61 -7.65
N THR A 125 0.22 10.81 -6.33
CA THR A 125 -0.39 9.92 -5.35
C THR A 125 -1.92 10.03 -5.38
N LEU A 126 -2.46 11.24 -5.56
CA LEU A 126 -3.90 11.47 -5.72
C LEU A 126 -4.42 10.88 -7.04
N LEU A 127 -3.63 10.93 -8.12
CA LEU A 127 -3.92 10.23 -9.38
C LEU A 127 -3.96 8.70 -9.18
N ALA A 128 -3.04 8.14 -8.39
CA ALA A 128 -3.07 6.73 -8.04
C ALA A 128 -4.35 6.36 -7.29
N VAL A 129 -4.77 7.17 -6.30
CA VAL A 129 -6.04 7.00 -5.59
C VAL A 129 -7.22 7.01 -6.56
N LEU A 130 -7.30 7.97 -7.48
CA LEU A 130 -8.36 8.04 -8.49
C LEU A 130 -8.41 6.75 -9.35
N MET A 131 -7.26 6.25 -9.79
CA MET A 131 -7.19 5.04 -10.62
C MET A 131 -7.55 3.78 -9.85
N PHE A 132 -7.14 3.64 -8.59
CA PHE A 132 -7.56 2.53 -7.74
C PHE A 132 -9.06 2.56 -7.42
N VAL A 133 -9.61 3.74 -7.13
CA VAL A 133 -11.05 3.92 -6.95
C VAL A 133 -11.80 3.52 -8.23
N MET A 134 -11.31 3.94 -9.40
CA MET A 134 -11.91 3.57 -10.68
C MET A 134 -11.87 2.06 -10.92
N MET A 135 -10.75 1.42 -10.64
CA MET A 135 -10.59 -0.04 -10.74
C MET A 135 -11.65 -0.74 -9.89
N GLY A 136 -11.74 -0.39 -8.61
CA GLY A 136 -12.68 -0.99 -7.68
C GLY A 136 -14.15 -0.82 -8.09
N ILE A 137 -14.56 0.42 -8.40
CA ILE A 137 -15.93 0.72 -8.83
C ILE A 137 -16.26 0.01 -10.14
N THR A 138 -15.29 -0.15 -11.05
CA THR A 138 -15.48 -0.90 -12.30
C THR A 138 -15.78 -2.37 -12.02
N LEU A 139 -15.00 -3.02 -11.13
CA LEU A 139 -15.23 -4.42 -10.74
C LEU A 139 -16.57 -4.60 -10.01
N GLU A 140 -16.97 -3.63 -9.19
CA GLU A 140 -18.25 -3.64 -8.48
C GLU A 140 -19.45 -3.47 -9.44
N ARG A 141 -19.44 -2.41 -10.25
CA ARG A 141 -20.53 -2.07 -11.19
C ARG A 141 -20.69 -3.10 -12.30
N SER A 142 -19.63 -3.84 -12.63
CA SER A 142 -19.66 -4.93 -13.58
C SER A 142 -20.10 -6.27 -12.96
N LYS A 143 -20.65 -6.29 -11.73
CA LYS A 143 -21.16 -7.49 -11.02
C LYS A 143 -20.15 -8.63 -10.83
N ILE A 144 -18.86 -8.39 -11.09
CA ILE A 144 -17.79 -9.37 -10.83
C ILE A 144 -17.76 -9.70 -9.34
N ALA A 145 -17.98 -8.70 -8.47
CA ALA A 145 -18.13 -8.88 -7.03
C ALA A 145 -19.22 -9.89 -6.63
N ASN A 146 -20.38 -9.82 -7.28
CA ASN A 146 -21.49 -10.75 -7.02
C ASN A 146 -21.15 -12.18 -7.48
N ASP A 147 -20.52 -12.31 -8.63
CA ASP A 147 -20.09 -13.61 -9.15
C ASP A 147 -19.02 -14.23 -8.22
N LEU A 148 -18.05 -13.43 -7.76
CA LEU A 148 -17.04 -13.83 -6.77
C LEU A 148 -17.68 -14.34 -5.48
N LEU A 149 -18.63 -13.58 -4.93
CA LEU A 149 -19.38 -13.97 -3.73
C LEU A 149 -20.12 -15.29 -3.90
N THR A 150 -20.90 -15.41 -4.98
CA THR A 150 -21.71 -16.61 -5.23
C THR A 150 -20.84 -17.84 -5.50
N THR A 151 -19.76 -17.71 -6.26
CA THR A 151 -18.83 -18.80 -6.52
C THR A 151 -18.06 -19.21 -5.27
N MET A 152 -17.60 -18.24 -4.44
CA MET A 152 -16.96 -18.56 -3.16
C MET A 152 -17.94 -19.18 -2.17
N ALA A 153 -19.19 -18.75 -2.17
CA ALA A 153 -20.25 -19.35 -1.37
C ALA A 153 -20.48 -20.82 -1.78
N LYS A 154 -20.44 -21.16 -3.08
CA LYS A 154 -20.55 -22.56 -3.54
C LYS A 154 -19.36 -23.42 -3.08
N VAL A 155 -18.15 -22.85 -3.06
CA VAL A 155 -16.93 -23.58 -2.69
C VAL A 155 -16.85 -23.86 -1.20
N PHE A 156 -17.11 -22.87 -0.35
CA PHE A 156 -17.00 -23.03 1.09
C PHE A 156 -18.33 -23.37 1.78
N GLY A 157 -19.48 -23.08 1.15
CA GLY A 157 -20.82 -23.26 1.70
C GLY A 157 -21.14 -24.62 2.31
N PRO A 158 -20.67 -25.76 1.74
CA PRO A 158 -20.86 -27.08 2.34
C PRO A 158 -20.18 -27.26 3.70
N LEU A 159 -19.24 -26.39 4.08
CA LEU A 159 -18.60 -26.40 5.40
C LEU A 159 -19.42 -25.57 6.40
N PRO A 160 -19.48 -25.96 7.68
CA PRO A 160 -20.04 -25.13 8.74
C PRO A 160 -19.39 -23.74 8.76
N GLY A 161 -20.19 -22.66 8.76
CA GLY A 161 -19.68 -21.29 8.68
C GLY A 161 -19.08 -20.91 7.32
N GLY A 162 -19.17 -21.77 6.31
CA GLY A 162 -18.55 -21.59 5.00
C GLY A 162 -18.88 -20.27 4.32
N LEU A 163 -20.14 -19.84 4.37
CA LEU A 163 -20.59 -18.58 3.79
C LEU A 163 -19.92 -17.36 4.45
N ALA A 164 -19.69 -17.42 5.77
CA ALA A 164 -18.98 -16.36 6.49
C ALA A 164 -17.50 -16.28 6.06
N VAL A 165 -16.84 -17.43 5.92
CA VAL A 165 -15.45 -17.50 5.42
C VAL A 165 -15.37 -16.97 3.98
N SER A 166 -16.33 -17.33 3.12
CA SER A 166 -16.44 -16.77 1.76
C SER A 166 -16.51 -15.24 1.77
N ILE A 167 -17.28 -14.64 2.69
CA ILE A 167 -17.41 -13.18 2.79
C ILE A 167 -16.11 -12.54 3.27
N VAL A 168 -15.36 -13.17 4.18
CA VAL A 168 -14.03 -12.66 4.59
C VAL A 168 -13.06 -12.67 3.40
N ILE A 169 -13.00 -13.78 2.66
CA ILE A 169 -12.11 -13.92 1.50
C ILE A 169 -12.48 -12.93 0.39
N VAL A 170 -13.76 -12.89 0.00
CA VAL A 170 -14.21 -11.98 -1.05
C VAL A 170 -14.15 -10.53 -0.59
N GLY A 171 -14.40 -10.28 0.69
CA GLY A 171 -14.22 -8.98 1.33
C GLY A 171 -12.77 -8.52 1.24
N ALA A 172 -11.81 -9.38 1.56
CA ALA A 172 -10.38 -9.07 1.41
C ALA A 172 -10.03 -8.70 -0.04
N PHE A 173 -10.48 -9.47 -1.04
CA PHE A 173 -10.22 -9.18 -2.46
C PHE A 173 -10.90 -7.89 -2.94
N LEU A 174 -12.18 -7.71 -2.64
CA LEU A 174 -12.93 -6.55 -3.09
C LEU A 174 -12.49 -5.29 -2.37
N ALA A 175 -12.25 -5.37 -1.06
CA ALA A 175 -11.81 -4.22 -0.28
C ALA A 175 -10.40 -3.76 -0.71
N ALA A 176 -9.50 -4.70 -1.05
CA ALA A 176 -8.21 -4.37 -1.67
C ALA A 176 -8.36 -3.68 -3.03
N SER A 177 -9.43 -3.96 -3.78
CA SER A 177 -9.63 -3.33 -5.10
C SER A 177 -10.31 -1.95 -5.04
N THR A 178 -11.13 -1.70 -4.02
CA THR A 178 -11.94 -0.47 -3.92
C THR A 178 -11.34 0.57 -2.99
N GLY A 179 -10.68 0.16 -1.91
CA GLY A 179 -10.14 1.07 -0.89
C GLY A 179 -11.19 1.91 -0.15
N ILE A 180 -12.49 1.75 -0.44
CA ILE A 180 -13.60 2.51 0.16
C ILE A 180 -14.39 1.57 1.06
N VAL A 181 -14.10 1.66 2.36
CA VAL A 181 -14.71 0.80 3.37
C VAL A 181 -16.23 0.92 3.38
N GLY A 182 -16.76 2.15 3.37
CA GLY A 182 -18.20 2.37 3.44
C GLY A 182 -18.98 1.77 2.28
N ALA A 183 -18.51 1.99 1.05
CA ALA A 183 -19.12 1.41 -0.15
C ALA A 183 -19.07 -0.13 -0.10
N THR A 184 -17.93 -0.71 0.30
CA THR A 184 -17.78 -2.17 0.40
C THR A 184 -18.73 -2.77 1.43
N VAL A 185 -18.84 -2.16 2.62
CA VAL A 185 -19.75 -2.64 3.68
C VAL A 185 -21.22 -2.53 3.24
N VAL A 186 -21.60 -1.44 2.57
CA VAL A 186 -22.95 -1.25 2.00
C VAL A 186 -23.24 -2.31 0.95
N THR A 187 -22.33 -2.52 0.00
CA THR A 187 -22.51 -3.47 -1.11
C THR A 187 -22.55 -4.90 -0.61
N MET A 188 -21.63 -5.29 0.28
CA MET A 188 -21.68 -6.60 0.95
C MET A 188 -22.92 -6.75 1.83
N GLY A 189 -23.35 -5.69 2.51
CA GLY A 189 -24.58 -5.67 3.29
C GLY A 189 -25.83 -5.90 2.43
N LEU A 190 -25.91 -5.32 1.22
CA LEU A 190 -27.03 -5.52 0.31
C LEU A 190 -27.03 -6.89 -0.36
N LEU A 191 -25.84 -7.43 -0.67
CA LEU A 191 -25.70 -8.70 -1.41
C LEU A 191 -25.67 -9.94 -0.48
N ALA A 192 -24.86 -9.88 0.58
CA ALA A 192 -24.54 -11.05 1.40
C ALA A 192 -25.47 -11.19 2.61
N LEU A 193 -25.82 -10.10 3.30
CA LEU A 193 -26.63 -10.17 4.52
C LEU A 193 -27.98 -10.87 4.31
N PRO A 194 -28.79 -10.55 3.28
CA PRO A 194 -30.06 -11.24 3.06
C PRO A 194 -29.87 -12.73 2.75
N THR A 195 -28.75 -13.09 2.12
CA THR A 195 -28.42 -14.47 1.77
C THR A 195 -27.99 -15.27 3.01
N MET A 196 -27.22 -14.67 3.92
CA MET A 196 -26.86 -15.30 5.20
C MET A 196 -28.10 -15.56 6.07
N LEU A 197 -28.97 -14.57 6.22
CA LEU A 197 -30.16 -14.69 7.06
C LEU A 197 -31.15 -15.72 6.51
N ARG A 198 -31.32 -15.80 5.18
CA ARG A 198 -32.15 -16.84 4.54
C ARG A 198 -31.63 -18.26 4.77
N ASN A 199 -30.31 -18.40 4.93
CA ASN A 199 -29.65 -19.68 5.22
C ASN A 199 -29.49 -19.93 6.73
N GLY A 200 -30.22 -19.22 7.60
CA GLY A 200 -30.23 -19.50 9.04
C GLY A 200 -29.01 -19.04 9.82
N TYR A 201 -28.17 -18.15 9.26
CA TYR A 201 -27.06 -17.57 10.01
C TYR A 201 -27.58 -16.56 11.06
N SER A 202 -26.95 -16.55 12.23
CA SER A 202 -27.25 -15.57 13.27
C SER A 202 -26.99 -14.13 12.79
N PRO A 203 -27.89 -13.17 13.09
CA PRO A 203 -27.70 -11.76 12.73
C PRO A 203 -26.38 -11.18 13.23
N GLU A 204 -25.93 -11.57 14.42
CA GLU A 204 -24.69 -11.10 15.04
C GLU A 204 -23.47 -11.52 14.22
N LEU A 205 -23.35 -12.81 13.88
CA LEU A 205 -22.23 -13.28 13.07
C LEU A 205 -22.26 -12.68 11.67
N ALA A 206 -23.44 -12.64 11.04
CA ALA A 206 -23.58 -12.13 9.69
C ALA A 206 -23.18 -10.65 9.59
N THR A 207 -23.66 -9.83 10.52
CA THR A 207 -23.35 -8.40 10.55
C THR A 207 -21.90 -8.14 10.95
N GLY A 208 -21.37 -8.86 11.93
CA GLY A 208 -19.98 -8.74 12.37
C GLY A 208 -18.99 -9.06 11.25
N VAL A 209 -19.18 -10.20 10.57
CA VAL A 209 -18.33 -10.63 9.45
C VAL A 209 -18.37 -9.62 8.30
N ILE A 210 -19.55 -9.13 7.92
CA ILE A 210 -19.68 -8.16 6.82
C ILE A 210 -19.01 -6.84 7.17
N ALA A 211 -19.25 -6.31 8.37
CA ALA A 211 -18.62 -5.07 8.82
C ALA A 211 -17.09 -5.21 8.87
N ALA A 212 -16.58 -6.26 9.52
CA ALA A 212 -15.16 -6.50 9.66
C ALA A 212 -14.45 -6.69 8.31
N SER A 213 -15.02 -7.52 7.43
CA SER A 213 -14.45 -7.82 6.12
C SER A 213 -14.37 -6.59 5.22
N GLY A 214 -15.35 -5.68 5.30
CA GLY A 214 -15.34 -4.44 4.53
C GLY A 214 -14.23 -3.46 4.94
N THR A 215 -13.73 -3.54 6.17
CA THR A 215 -12.63 -2.68 6.65
C THR A 215 -11.23 -3.18 6.26
N LEU A 216 -11.10 -4.44 5.81
CA LEU A 216 -9.81 -5.01 5.41
C LEU A 216 -9.14 -4.23 4.26
N GLY A 217 -9.92 -3.49 3.46
CA GLY A 217 -9.40 -2.63 2.39
C GLY A 217 -8.55 -1.46 2.87
N GLN A 218 -8.55 -1.15 4.17
CA GLN A 218 -7.63 -0.15 4.74
C GLN A 218 -6.20 -0.67 4.90
N ILE A 219 -6.00 -1.99 4.99
CA ILE A 219 -4.68 -2.57 5.24
C ILE A 219 -4.20 -3.47 4.09
N ILE A 220 -5.09 -4.15 3.37
CA ILE A 220 -4.70 -5.06 2.29
C ILE A 220 -4.37 -4.24 1.03
N PRO A 221 -3.13 -4.30 0.51
CA PRO A 221 -2.76 -3.59 -0.71
C PRO A 221 -3.52 -4.10 -1.96
N PRO A 222 -3.81 -3.24 -2.96
CA PRO A 222 -3.54 -1.79 -3.02
C PRO A 222 -4.55 -0.98 -2.18
N SER A 223 -4.11 -0.34 -1.10
CA SER A 223 -5.01 0.38 -0.18
C SER A 223 -4.83 1.89 -0.29
N ILE A 224 -5.96 2.61 -0.44
CA ILE A 224 -5.98 4.09 -0.43
C ILE A 224 -5.37 4.64 0.87
N VAL A 225 -5.67 4.02 2.01
CA VAL A 225 -5.14 4.44 3.31
C VAL A 225 -3.61 4.37 3.32
N ILE A 226 -3.03 3.27 2.84
CA ILE A 226 -1.57 3.09 2.80
C ILE A 226 -0.91 3.98 1.75
N VAL A 227 -1.56 4.24 0.60
CA VAL A 227 -1.05 5.21 -0.40
C VAL A 227 -0.93 6.61 0.20
N LEU A 228 -1.98 7.06 0.89
CA LEU A 228 -2.02 8.40 1.49
C LEU A 228 -1.08 8.52 2.69
N LEU A 229 -1.11 7.53 3.59
CA LEU A 229 -0.16 7.46 4.70
C LEU A 229 1.27 7.40 4.20
N GLY A 230 1.58 6.62 3.16
CA GLY A 230 2.95 6.46 2.70
C GLY A 230 3.53 7.72 2.07
N THR A 231 2.71 8.50 1.41
CA THR A 231 3.12 9.81 0.88
C THR A 231 3.42 10.77 2.02
N LEU A 232 2.46 10.95 2.94
CA LEU A 232 2.61 11.92 4.03
C LEU A 232 3.64 11.50 5.08
N ALA A 233 3.67 10.23 5.45
CA ALA A 233 4.64 9.69 6.40
C ALA A 233 6.06 9.74 5.82
N GLY A 234 6.24 9.48 4.52
CA GLY A 234 7.53 9.62 3.86
C GLY A 234 8.07 11.05 3.92
N ASP A 235 7.23 12.02 3.56
CA ASP A 235 7.58 13.44 3.63
C ASP A 235 7.90 13.89 5.06
N ILE A 236 7.00 13.58 6.02
CA ILE A 236 7.16 13.96 7.43
C ILE A 236 8.40 13.28 8.03
N TYR A 237 8.64 12.02 7.73
CA TYR A 237 9.81 11.29 8.22
C TYR A 237 11.11 11.90 7.70
N SER A 238 11.21 12.19 6.39
CA SER A 238 12.40 12.82 5.81
C SER A 238 12.67 14.18 6.48
N THR A 239 11.66 15.04 6.56
CA THR A 239 11.81 16.38 7.15
C THR A 239 12.11 16.32 8.65
N ALA A 240 11.45 15.44 9.41
CA ALA A 240 11.68 15.32 10.85
C ALA A 240 13.09 14.79 11.17
N GLN A 241 13.60 13.84 10.38
CA GLN A 241 14.95 13.32 10.55
C GLN A 241 16.03 14.33 10.11
N GLU A 242 15.76 15.16 9.09
CA GLU A 242 16.63 16.29 8.74
C GLU A 242 16.73 17.31 9.88
N GLN A 243 15.60 17.68 10.48
CA GLN A 243 15.58 18.57 11.65
C GLN A 243 16.34 17.97 12.84
N ARG A 244 16.14 16.67 13.11
CA ARG A 244 16.87 15.96 14.16
C ARG A 244 18.38 15.95 13.91
N ALA A 245 18.82 15.71 12.67
CA ALA A 245 20.23 15.73 12.30
C ALA A 245 20.83 17.14 12.49
N ALA A 246 20.11 18.18 12.07
CA ALA A 246 20.53 19.57 12.26
C ALA A 246 20.64 19.95 13.75
N ALA A 247 19.70 19.48 14.59
CA ALA A 247 19.70 19.74 16.02
C ALA A 247 20.92 19.17 16.76
N VAL A 248 21.50 18.07 16.25
CA VAL A 248 22.73 17.46 16.80
C VAL A 248 24.01 17.88 16.06
N GLY A 249 23.93 18.86 15.16
CA GLY A 249 25.08 19.43 14.47
C GLY A 249 25.59 18.60 13.27
N CYS A 250 24.80 17.66 12.78
CA CYS A 250 25.06 16.93 11.53
C CYS A 250 24.52 17.71 10.30
N SER A 251 25.12 17.50 9.13
CA SER A 251 24.76 18.23 7.90
C SER A 251 23.41 17.80 7.31
N ASP A 252 23.09 16.50 7.42
CA ASP A 252 21.92 15.89 6.80
C ASP A 252 21.54 14.57 7.50
N ALA A 253 20.31 14.13 7.29
CA ALA A 253 19.77 12.91 7.90
C ALA A 253 20.52 11.63 7.45
N LEU A 254 20.99 11.57 6.20
CA LEU A 254 21.75 10.43 5.70
C LEU A 254 23.08 10.25 6.46
N THR A 255 23.76 11.35 6.75
CA THR A 255 24.99 11.37 7.55
C THR A 255 24.73 10.88 8.96
N TYR A 256 23.66 11.36 9.60
CA TYR A 256 23.33 10.98 10.97
C TYR A 256 22.83 9.52 11.10
N LEU A 257 21.94 9.09 10.21
CA LEU A 257 21.31 7.76 10.26
C LEU A 257 22.13 6.66 9.58
N GLY A 258 23.07 7.00 8.70
CA GLY A 258 23.80 6.04 7.86
C GLY A 258 22.98 5.45 6.70
N GLN A 259 21.69 5.79 6.60
CA GLN A 259 20.79 5.35 5.54
C GLN A 259 19.84 6.47 5.11
N PRO A 260 19.35 6.48 3.86
CA PRO A 260 18.42 7.50 3.38
C PRO A 260 17.15 7.53 4.24
N ALA A 261 16.77 8.73 4.72
CA ALA A 261 15.56 8.95 5.51
C ALA A 261 14.29 8.97 4.63
N VAL A 262 14.09 7.94 3.81
CA VAL A 262 12.99 7.88 2.84
C VAL A 262 12.12 6.65 3.08
N VAL A 263 10.81 6.84 2.97
CA VAL A 263 9.83 5.75 3.01
C VAL A 263 8.94 5.88 1.80
N SER A 264 8.96 4.87 0.94
CA SER A 264 8.13 4.83 -0.25
C SER A 264 6.80 4.11 -0.01
N VAL A 265 5.77 4.47 -0.78
CA VAL A 265 4.48 3.78 -0.78
C VAL A 265 4.65 2.28 -1.08
N GLY A 266 5.56 1.91 -1.98
CA GLY A 266 5.86 0.51 -2.31
C GLY A 266 6.39 -0.27 -1.12
N THR A 267 7.31 0.32 -0.34
CA THR A 267 7.83 -0.29 0.89
C THR A 267 6.73 -0.50 1.92
N LEU A 268 5.80 0.45 2.03
CA LEU A 268 4.65 0.32 2.93
C LEU A 268 3.62 -0.70 2.44
N PHE A 269 3.47 -0.89 1.12
CA PHE A 269 2.68 -2.00 0.58
C PHE A 269 3.29 -3.36 0.94
N GLN A 270 4.62 -3.50 0.84
CA GLN A 270 5.32 -4.69 1.32
C GLN A 270 5.07 -4.92 2.81
N ALA A 271 5.21 -3.86 3.61
CA ALA A 271 5.04 -3.88 5.06
C ALA A 271 3.60 -4.24 5.50
N ALA A 272 2.59 -3.78 4.75
CA ALA A 272 1.18 -4.01 5.04
C ALA A 272 0.68 -5.41 4.63
N LEU A 273 1.35 -6.06 3.68
CA LEU A 273 0.89 -7.31 3.06
C LEU A 273 0.69 -8.44 4.09
N LEU A 274 1.70 -8.70 4.92
CA LEU A 274 1.65 -9.79 5.89
C LEU A 274 0.64 -9.50 7.02
N PRO A 275 0.64 -8.32 7.67
CA PRO A 275 -0.39 -7.95 8.65
C PRO A 275 -1.82 -8.02 8.08
N GLY A 276 -2.04 -7.56 6.84
CA GLY A 276 -3.36 -7.58 6.21
C GLY A 276 -3.88 -8.99 5.95
N ILE A 277 -3.04 -9.87 5.39
CA ILE A 277 -3.38 -11.30 5.18
C ILE A 277 -3.60 -11.99 6.53
N PHE A 278 -2.77 -11.68 7.53
CA PHE A 278 -2.88 -12.25 8.86
C PHE A 278 -4.21 -11.88 9.54
N LEU A 279 -4.64 -10.61 9.48
CA LEU A 279 -5.95 -10.19 10.00
C LEU A 279 -7.11 -10.88 9.27
N ALA A 280 -7.06 -10.95 7.94
CA ALA A 280 -8.07 -11.68 7.16
C ALA A 280 -8.15 -13.16 7.56
N PHE A 281 -7.00 -13.80 7.78
CA PHE A 281 -6.92 -15.17 8.29
C PHE A 281 -7.55 -15.30 9.67
N LEU A 282 -7.23 -14.41 10.63
CA LEU A 282 -7.82 -14.44 11.96
C LEU A 282 -9.35 -14.26 11.94
N TYR A 283 -9.88 -13.40 11.06
CA TYR A 283 -11.32 -13.22 10.88
C TYR A 283 -11.99 -14.50 10.36
N GLY A 284 -11.39 -15.12 9.34
CA GLY A 284 -11.87 -16.39 8.79
C GLY A 284 -11.79 -17.53 9.81
N ALA A 285 -10.69 -17.62 10.54
CA ALA A 285 -10.47 -18.62 11.60
C ALA A 285 -11.49 -18.47 12.73
N TYR A 286 -11.78 -17.23 13.16
CA TYR A 286 -12.83 -16.96 14.13
C TYR A 286 -14.21 -17.35 13.62
N ALA A 287 -14.57 -16.95 12.39
CA ALA A 287 -15.88 -17.29 11.80
C ALA A 287 -16.07 -18.81 11.70
N PHE A 288 -15.03 -19.53 11.28
CA PHE A 288 -15.02 -20.99 11.20
C PHE A 288 -15.09 -21.64 12.59
N GLY A 289 -14.26 -21.20 13.54
CA GLY A 289 -14.27 -21.71 14.92
C GLY A 289 -15.61 -21.46 15.63
N PHE A 290 -16.22 -20.28 15.43
CA PHE A 290 -17.54 -19.97 15.95
C PHE A 290 -18.61 -20.92 15.40
N ALA A 291 -18.53 -21.26 14.11
CA ALA A 291 -19.45 -22.20 13.47
C ALA A 291 -19.28 -23.64 13.95
N LEU A 292 -18.04 -24.08 14.23
CA LEU A 292 -17.78 -25.39 14.83
C LEU A 292 -18.34 -25.50 16.24
N LEU A 293 -18.22 -24.44 17.04
CA LEU A 293 -18.75 -24.39 18.41
C LEU A 293 -20.28 -24.17 18.44
N ASN A 294 -20.84 -23.49 17.45
CA ASN A 294 -22.27 -23.17 17.36
C ASN A 294 -22.87 -23.54 15.98
N PRO A 295 -23.00 -24.84 15.64
CA PRO A 295 -23.49 -25.25 14.32
C PRO A 295 -24.89 -24.71 13.98
N ALA A 296 -25.75 -24.53 14.99
CA ALA A 296 -27.09 -23.98 14.81
C ALA A 296 -27.13 -22.50 14.41
N LYS A 297 -26.06 -21.74 14.68
CA LYS A 297 -25.97 -20.29 14.40
C LYS A 297 -25.25 -19.98 13.08
N ALA A 298 -24.64 -20.97 12.46
CA ALA A 298 -23.89 -20.86 11.21
C ALA A 298 -23.90 -22.20 10.44
N PRO A 299 -25.08 -22.65 9.97
CA PRO A 299 -25.22 -23.95 9.35
C PRO A 299 -24.49 -24.03 8.00
N ALA A 300 -24.17 -25.25 7.58
CA ALA A 300 -23.68 -25.51 6.23
C ALA A 300 -24.80 -25.26 5.21
N VAL A 301 -24.47 -24.59 4.12
CA VAL A 301 -25.38 -24.27 3.02
C VAL A 301 -25.17 -25.30 1.91
N GLN A 302 -26.22 -26.07 1.61
CA GLN A 302 -26.24 -26.95 0.43
C GLN A 302 -26.86 -26.17 -0.72
N PHE A 303 -26.12 -26.08 -1.83
CA PHE A 303 -26.65 -25.55 -3.09
C PHE A 303 -27.08 -26.74 -3.94
N ASP A 304 -28.32 -26.71 -4.46
CA ASP A 304 -28.94 -27.82 -5.22
C ASP A 304 -28.17 -28.18 -6.52
N ASP A 305 -27.30 -27.27 -7.00
CA ASP A 305 -26.47 -27.43 -8.22
C ASP A 305 -25.03 -27.87 -7.93
N ALA A 306 -24.79 -28.76 -6.96
CA ALA A 306 -23.47 -29.34 -6.77
C ALA A 306 -23.11 -30.23 -7.98
N THR A 307 -22.48 -29.64 -8.99
CA THR A 307 -21.82 -30.37 -10.08
C THR A 307 -20.91 -31.43 -9.47
N VAL A 308 -21.17 -32.70 -9.78
CA VAL A 308 -20.35 -33.83 -9.31
C VAL A 308 -18.90 -33.57 -9.71
N SER A 309 -18.07 -33.17 -8.76
CA SER A 309 -16.66 -32.90 -9.04
C SER A 309 -15.98 -34.22 -9.41
N THR A 310 -15.46 -34.31 -10.63
CA THR A 310 -14.71 -35.48 -11.09
C THR A 310 -13.33 -35.60 -10.43
N THR A 311 -12.92 -34.59 -9.66
CA THR A 311 -11.65 -34.49 -8.96
C THR A 311 -11.72 -35.16 -7.58
N THR A 312 -10.82 -36.11 -7.30
CA THR A 312 -10.71 -36.66 -5.94
C THR A 312 -9.97 -35.70 -5.00
N LYS A 313 -10.14 -35.82 -3.68
CA LYS A 313 -9.37 -35.03 -2.69
C LYS A 313 -7.86 -35.19 -2.86
N ARG A 314 -7.41 -36.38 -3.27
CA ARG A 314 -5.99 -36.68 -3.54
C ARG A 314 -5.51 -35.94 -4.79
N ASP A 315 -6.28 -35.95 -5.86
CA ASP A 315 -5.95 -35.22 -7.09
C ASP A 315 -5.90 -33.71 -6.83
N ALA A 316 -6.84 -33.18 -6.06
CA ALA A 316 -6.85 -31.78 -5.70
C ALA A 316 -5.60 -31.39 -4.90
N LEU A 317 -5.21 -32.20 -3.91
CA LEU A 317 -4.01 -31.96 -3.10
C LEU A 317 -2.71 -32.06 -3.91
N ILE A 318 -2.64 -33.00 -4.86
CA ILE A 318 -1.47 -33.15 -5.72
C ILE A 318 -1.36 -31.98 -6.69
N TRP A 319 -2.40 -31.71 -7.46
CA TRP A 319 -2.31 -30.81 -8.62
C TRP A 319 -2.52 -29.33 -8.31
N PHE A 320 -3.31 -28.99 -7.29
CA PHE A 320 -3.51 -27.58 -6.89
C PHE A 320 -2.56 -27.12 -5.78
N LEU A 321 -1.92 -28.03 -5.04
CA LEU A 321 -1.02 -27.67 -3.94
C LEU A 321 0.38 -28.26 -4.11
N ALA A 322 0.53 -29.58 -4.10
CA ALA A 322 1.85 -30.21 -4.05
C ALA A 322 2.72 -29.88 -5.27
N VAL A 323 2.18 -29.97 -6.49
CA VAL A 323 2.92 -29.67 -7.72
C VAL A 323 3.29 -28.18 -7.83
N PRO A 324 2.36 -27.21 -7.67
CA PRO A 324 2.73 -25.79 -7.66
C PRO A 324 3.75 -25.44 -6.58
N VAL A 325 3.59 -25.95 -5.36
CA VAL A 325 4.56 -25.73 -4.27
C VAL A 325 5.91 -26.34 -4.62
N ALA A 326 5.95 -27.56 -5.16
CA ALA A 326 7.20 -28.19 -5.57
C ALA A 326 7.91 -27.42 -6.70
N LEU A 327 7.15 -26.87 -7.67
CA LEU A 327 7.72 -26.04 -8.73
C LEU A 327 8.31 -24.73 -8.17
N ILE A 328 7.59 -24.04 -7.29
CA ILE A 328 8.04 -22.77 -6.69
C ILE A 328 9.21 -22.99 -5.74
N VAL A 329 9.08 -23.93 -4.79
CA VAL A 329 10.15 -24.26 -3.84
C VAL A 329 11.37 -24.80 -4.57
N GLY A 330 11.17 -25.65 -5.57
CA GLY A 330 12.25 -26.14 -6.43
C GLY A 330 12.98 -24.98 -7.11
N ALA A 331 12.25 -24.00 -7.66
CA ALA A 331 12.85 -22.82 -8.28
C ALA A 331 13.63 -21.95 -7.28
N ILE A 332 13.07 -21.72 -6.09
CA ILE A 332 13.73 -20.94 -5.02
C ILE A 332 15.01 -21.65 -4.56
N VAL A 333 14.95 -22.96 -4.33
CA VAL A 333 16.11 -23.77 -3.91
C VAL A 333 17.19 -23.76 -5.00
N LEU A 334 16.81 -23.97 -6.26
CA LEU A 334 17.73 -23.87 -7.39
C LEU A 334 18.32 -22.45 -7.54
N GLY A 335 17.57 -21.42 -7.19
CA GLY A 335 18.05 -20.04 -7.11
C GLY A 335 19.11 -19.85 -6.01
N GLN A 336 18.88 -20.40 -4.83
CA GLN A 336 19.84 -20.34 -3.71
C GLN A 336 21.14 -21.09 -4.00
N PHE A 337 21.08 -22.17 -4.78
CA PHE A 337 22.26 -22.91 -5.23
C PHE A 337 22.93 -22.32 -6.49
N GLY A 338 22.47 -21.16 -6.98
CA GLY A 338 23.04 -20.48 -8.15
C GLY A 338 22.76 -21.18 -9.49
N VAL A 339 21.83 -22.15 -9.51
CA VAL A 339 21.41 -22.84 -10.75
C VAL A 339 20.47 -21.96 -11.56
N ILE A 340 19.56 -21.24 -10.89
CA ILE A 340 18.70 -20.22 -11.50
C ILE A 340 19.22 -18.85 -11.08
N GLY A 341 19.43 -17.95 -12.02
CA GLY A 341 19.92 -16.60 -11.70
C GLY A 341 20.10 -15.70 -12.92
N GLY A 342 20.74 -14.57 -12.68
CA GLY A 342 21.08 -13.62 -13.75
C GLY A 342 22.11 -14.21 -14.71
N GLN A 343 21.85 -14.06 -16.01
CA GLN A 343 22.80 -14.38 -17.09
C GLN A 343 23.32 -13.11 -17.79
N GLY A 344 22.99 -11.93 -17.26
CA GLY A 344 23.40 -10.65 -17.84
C GLY A 344 24.91 -10.46 -17.77
N VAL A 345 25.52 -10.11 -18.90
CA VAL A 345 26.94 -9.75 -19.03
C VAL A 345 27.15 -8.24 -19.19
N ALA A 346 26.09 -7.46 -19.03
CA ALA A 346 26.16 -6.02 -19.08
C ALA A 346 26.85 -5.53 -17.80
N VAL A 347 28.10 -5.09 -17.96
CA VAL A 347 28.86 -4.46 -16.88
C VAL A 347 28.71 -2.95 -17.01
N SER A 348 28.54 -2.27 -15.88
CA SER A 348 28.61 -0.80 -15.82
C SER A 348 29.90 -0.30 -16.47
N ALA A 349 29.83 0.76 -17.27
CA ALA A 349 31.01 1.42 -17.85
C ALA A 349 31.87 2.11 -16.78
N TYR A 350 31.31 2.29 -15.60
CA TYR A 350 31.99 2.85 -14.44
C TYR A 350 32.26 1.75 -13.44
N SER A 351 33.42 1.82 -12.78
CA SER A 351 33.69 0.98 -11.61
C SER A 351 32.57 1.20 -10.60
N GLU A 352 32.23 0.17 -9.83
CA GLU A 352 31.43 0.41 -8.64
C GLU A 352 32.09 1.54 -7.85
N ALA A 353 31.29 2.52 -7.41
CA ALA A 353 31.79 3.51 -6.48
C ALA A 353 32.41 2.73 -5.31
N GLY A 354 33.64 3.07 -4.93
CA GLY A 354 34.34 2.33 -3.88
C GLY A 354 33.45 2.16 -2.65
N GLU A 355 33.60 1.02 -1.95
CA GLU A 355 32.82 0.74 -0.73
C GLU A 355 32.80 1.99 0.14
N THR A 356 31.61 2.55 0.38
CA THR A 356 31.49 3.65 1.33
C THR A 356 31.53 3.03 2.72
N SER A 357 32.25 3.68 3.64
CA SER A 357 32.17 3.35 5.05
C SER A 357 30.70 3.32 5.50
N ILE A 358 30.37 2.39 6.41
CA ILE A 358 29.00 2.21 6.91
C ILE A 358 28.43 3.52 7.50
N LEU A 359 29.31 4.37 8.03
CA LEU A 359 29.00 5.71 8.51
C LEU A 359 30.01 6.71 7.94
N ARG A 360 29.55 7.90 7.58
CA ARG A 360 30.43 9.00 7.20
C ARG A 360 31.27 9.43 8.41
N THR A 361 32.58 9.40 8.28
CA THR A 361 33.51 9.73 9.38
C THR A 361 34.04 11.16 9.31
N ASN A 362 33.93 11.83 8.15
CA ASN A 362 34.28 13.25 7.99
C ASN A 362 33.10 14.14 8.41
N VAL A 363 32.90 14.30 9.72
CA VAL A 363 31.81 15.08 10.33
C VAL A 363 32.34 15.99 11.43
N SER A 364 31.53 16.96 11.87
CA SER A 364 31.87 17.82 13.01
C SER A 364 32.02 17.00 14.29
N GLU A 365 32.79 17.49 15.28
CA GLU A 365 32.96 16.79 16.57
C GLU A 365 31.61 16.56 17.29
N ALA A 366 30.69 17.51 17.18
CA ALA A 366 29.33 17.39 17.71
C ALA A 366 28.54 16.27 17.02
N CYS A 367 28.58 16.21 15.68
CA CYS A 367 27.92 15.16 14.92
C CYS A 367 28.55 13.78 15.20
N GLN A 368 29.87 13.71 15.32
CA GLN A 368 30.57 12.48 15.70
C GLN A 368 30.07 11.94 17.05
N ALA A 369 30.00 12.80 18.08
CA ALA A 369 29.49 12.39 19.40
C ALA A 369 28.06 11.86 19.31
N ALA A 370 27.19 12.55 18.57
CA ALA A 370 25.80 12.14 18.38
C ALA A 370 25.66 10.83 17.57
N MET A 371 26.51 10.60 16.57
CA MET A 371 26.54 9.35 15.80
C MET A 371 27.04 8.17 16.64
N ILE A 372 28.04 8.39 17.50
CA ILE A 372 28.53 7.39 18.46
C ILE A 372 27.43 7.03 19.46
N GLU A 373 26.67 8.01 19.94
CA GLU A 373 25.54 7.77 20.83
C GLU A 373 24.43 6.94 20.16
N LEU A 374 24.13 7.22 18.89
CA LEU A 374 23.08 6.53 18.14
C LEU A 374 23.46 5.10 17.72
N HIS A 375 24.65 4.91 17.14
CA HIS A 375 25.07 3.63 16.52
C HIS A 375 25.97 2.80 17.42
N GLY A 376 26.48 3.39 18.50
CA GLY A 376 27.44 2.78 19.41
C GLY A 376 28.90 2.92 18.94
N GLN A 377 29.79 2.96 19.91
CA GLN A 377 31.23 3.14 19.70
C GLN A 377 31.85 2.09 18.76
N ASN A 378 31.40 0.84 18.83
CA ASN A 378 31.90 -0.25 17.99
C ASN A 378 31.63 0.00 16.50
N MET A 379 30.42 0.44 16.15
CA MET A 379 30.07 0.76 14.75
C MET A 379 30.87 1.95 14.22
N TRP A 380 31.13 2.95 15.06
CA TRP A 380 32.00 4.08 14.71
C TRP A 380 33.44 3.65 14.45
N GLU A 381 34.02 2.82 15.32
CA GLU A 381 35.38 2.29 15.14
C GLU A 381 35.50 1.43 13.88
N ILE A 382 34.49 0.61 13.57
CA ILE A 382 34.40 -0.13 12.31
C ILE A 382 34.36 0.84 11.12
N ALA A 383 33.53 1.88 11.16
CA ALA A 383 33.43 2.87 10.09
C ALA A 383 34.74 3.64 9.88
N VAL A 384 35.47 3.98 10.96
CA VAL A 384 36.79 4.61 10.89
C VAL A 384 37.84 3.66 10.32
N ALA A 385 37.84 2.39 10.73
CA ALA A 385 38.74 1.38 10.18
C ALA A 385 38.45 1.13 8.69
N GLN A 386 37.17 1.08 8.31
CA GLN A 386 36.75 1.01 6.91
C GLN A 386 37.19 2.23 6.14
N GLN A 387 36.95 3.45 6.64
CA GLN A 387 37.38 4.67 5.97
C GLN A 387 38.91 4.71 5.82
N ALA A 388 39.66 4.31 6.84
CA ALA A 388 41.11 4.23 6.76
C ALA A 388 41.59 3.18 5.73
N ALA A 389 40.90 2.05 5.61
CA ALA A 389 41.17 1.05 4.59
C ALA A 389 40.85 1.56 3.18
N ILE A 390 39.72 2.25 3.04
CA ILE A 390 39.27 2.92 1.81
C ILE A 390 40.31 3.97 1.40
N ASP A 391 40.71 4.85 2.31
CA ASP A 391 41.72 5.89 2.08
C ASP A 391 43.09 5.29 1.74
N ALA A 392 43.51 4.21 2.43
CA ALA A 392 44.73 3.48 2.12
C ALA A 392 44.71 2.79 0.75
N SER A 393 43.51 2.44 0.25
CA SER A 393 43.28 1.89 -1.08
C SER A 393 43.13 2.94 -2.19
N GLY A 394 43.18 4.24 -1.85
CA GLY A 394 43.04 5.35 -2.80
C GLY A 394 41.84 6.27 -2.58
N GLY A 395 41.14 6.15 -1.44
CA GLY A 395 39.94 6.93 -1.09
C GLY A 395 38.65 6.30 -1.61
N ASN A 396 37.51 6.98 -1.39
CA ASN A 396 36.27 6.69 -2.12
C ASN A 396 36.59 6.90 -3.61
N LEU A 397 36.99 5.84 -4.31
CA LEU A 397 37.20 5.87 -5.74
C LEU A 397 35.86 6.29 -6.34
N LEU A 398 35.76 7.57 -6.72
CA LEU A 398 34.66 8.07 -7.54
C LEU A 398 34.53 7.09 -8.68
N ALA A 399 33.30 6.62 -8.93
CA ALA A 399 32.99 5.69 -10.00
C ALA A 399 33.71 6.18 -11.26
N ARG A 400 34.83 5.53 -11.58
CA ARG A 400 35.70 5.95 -12.67
C ARG A 400 35.34 5.13 -13.86
N GLU A 401 35.44 5.71 -15.04
CA GLU A 401 35.26 4.94 -16.25
C GLU A 401 36.30 3.81 -16.27
N LEU A 402 35.81 2.58 -16.38
CA LEU A 402 36.66 1.40 -16.45
C LEU A 402 37.46 1.47 -17.74
N THR A 403 38.74 1.14 -17.64
CA THR A 403 39.56 0.99 -18.85
C THR A 403 39.03 -0.15 -19.70
N ALA A 404 39.37 -0.17 -20.98
CA ALA A 404 38.92 -1.23 -21.89
C ALA A 404 39.33 -2.64 -21.40
N GLU A 405 40.47 -2.75 -20.71
CA GLU A 405 40.97 -4.01 -20.13
C GLU A 405 40.14 -4.45 -18.90
N GLU A 406 39.79 -3.53 -18.01
CA GLU A 406 38.99 -3.83 -16.82
C GLU A 406 37.53 -4.13 -17.15
N LEU A 407 36.99 -3.50 -18.20
CA LEU A 407 35.68 -3.86 -18.76
C LEU A 407 35.65 -5.29 -19.29
N ILE A 408 36.76 -5.75 -19.88
CA ILE A 408 36.89 -7.14 -20.36
C ILE A 408 37.00 -8.10 -19.16
N GLU A 409 37.77 -7.76 -18.13
CA GLU A 409 37.95 -8.59 -16.93
C GLU A 409 36.64 -8.75 -16.14
N SER A 410 35.97 -7.64 -15.83
CA SER A 410 34.67 -7.64 -15.15
C SER A 410 33.60 -8.39 -15.95
N ARG A 411 33.61 -8.29 -17.28
CA ARG A 411 32.73 -9.06 -18.15
C ARG A 411 33.06 -10.55 -18.12
N ASN A 412 34.33 -10.93 -18.09
CA ASN A 412 34.75 -12.33 -17.95
C ASN A 412 34.34 -12.91 -16.58
N LEU A 413 34.42 -12.12 -15.52
CA LEU A 413 33.94 -12.50 -14.19
C LEU A 413 32.42 -12.73 -14.21
N ALA A 414 31.66 -11.79 -14.79
CA ALA A 414 30.21 -11.92 -14.93
C ALA A 414 29.80 -13.16 -15.75
N ILE A 415 30.58 -13.50 -16.80
CA ILE A 415 30.40 -14.73 -17.58
C ILE A 415 30.68 -15.98 -16.73
N ALA A 416 31.72 -15.96 -15.90
CA ALA A 416 32.12 -17.10 -15.06
C ALA A 416 31.15 -17.37 -13.91
N THR A 417 30.50 -16.33 -13.38
CA THR A 417 29.51 -16.43 -12.28
C THR A 417 28.07 -16.56 -12.77
N ALA A 418 27.83 -16.52 -14.08
CA ALA A 418 26.49 -16.59 -14.65
C ALA A 418 25.80 -17.91 -14.31
N ALA A 419 24.52 -17.84 -13.94
CA ALA A 419 23.75 -19.03 -13.64
C ALA A 419 23.46 -19.85 -14.91
N PRO A 420 23.41 -21.19 -14.82
CA PRO A 420 23.03 -22.06 -15.93
C PRO A 420 21.63 -21.80 -16.50
N ILE A 421 20.69 -21.37 -15.67
CA ILE A 421 19.30 -21.07 -16.07
C ILE A 421 19.01 -19.60 -15.84
N GLY A 422 18.50 -18.91 -16.86
CA GLY A 422 18.14 -17.50 -16.77
C GLY A 422 16.88 -17.26 -15.95
N THR A 423 16.89 -16.22 -15.09
CA THR A 423 15.72 -15.85 -14.28
C THR A 423 14.45 -15.66 -15.11
N GLY A 424 14.52 -14.93 -16.23
CA GLY A 424 13.35 -14.68 -17.10
C GLY A 424 12.76 -15.96 -17.71
N ILE A 425 13.62 -16.87 -18.17
CA ILE A 425 13.23 -18.17 -18.73
C ILE A 425 12.58 -19.03 -17.66
N SER A 426 13.22 -19.12 -16.48
CA SER A 426 12.69 -19.93 -15.38
C SER A 426 11.28 -19.48 -14.96
N VAL A 427 11.07 -18.18 -14.76
CA VAL A 427 9.77 -17.61 -14.37
C VAL A 427 8.70 -17.93 -15.42
N LEU A 428 9.01 -17.76 -16.71
CA LEU A 428 8.07 -18.03 -17.80
C LEU A 428 7.64 -19.51 -17.84
N PHE A 429 8.61 -20.42 -17.87
CA PHE A 429 8.34 -21.85 -18.06
C PHE A 429 7.82 -22.54 -16.78
N ILE A 430 8.22 -22.10 -15.59
CA ILE A 430 7.57 -22.51 -14.33
C ILE A 430 6.12 -22.02 -14.30
N GLY A 431 5.85 -20.78 -14.72
CA GLY A 431 4.50 -20.26 -14.87
C GLY A 431 3.62 -21.13 -15.78
N MET A 432 4.13 -21.49 -16.96
CA MET A 432 3.45 -22.42 -17.87
C MET A 432 3.28 -23.81 -17.25
N GLY A 433 4.27 -24.32 -16.54
CA GLY A 433 4.18 -25.58 -15.79
C GLY A 433 3.06 -25.58 -14.75
N MET A 434 2.88 -24.48 -14.01
CA MET A 434 1.78 -24.33 -13.06
C MET A 434 0.41 -24.33 -13.76
N VAL A 435 0.29 -23.69 -14.93
CA VAL A 435 -0.95 -23.70 -15.73
C VAL A 435 -1.30 -25.12 -16.18
N LEU A 436 -0.32 -25.89 -16.66
CA LEU A 436 -0.51 -27.28 -17.07
C LEU A 436 -0.92 -28.17 -15.89
N ALA A 437 -0.27 -28.00 -14.73
CA ALA A 437 -0.59 -28.72 -13.49
C ALA A 437 -2.03 -28.41 -13.01
N ALA A 438 -2.41 -27.13 -12.97
CA ALA A 438 -3.76 -26.71 -12.59
C ALA A 438 -4.82 -27.27 -13.54
N ALA A 439 -4.57 -27.25 -14.85
CA ALA A 439 -5.48 -27.82 -15.84
C ALA A 439 -5.64 -29.34 -15.72
N ARG A 440 -4.59 -30.07 -15.30
CA ARG A 440 -4.67 -31.49 -14.96
C ARG A 440 -5.55 -31.72 -13.74
N GLY A 441 -5.44 -30.87 -12.72
CA GLY A 441 -6.23 -30.95 -11.49
C GLY A 441 -7.74 -30.77 -11.70
N ILE A 442 -8.16 -29.93 -12.66
CA ILE A 442 -9.60 -29.67 -12.90
C ILE A 442 -10.31 -30.87 -13.48
N ASN A 443 -9.68 -31.55 -14.43
CA ASN A 443 -10.26 -32.72 -15.06
C ASN A 443 -9.21 -33.83 -15.18
N PRO A 444 -8.99 -34.61 -14.10
CA PRO A 444 -8.03 -35.72 -14.09
C PRO A 444 -8.43 -36.88 -15.02
N LEU A 445 -9.68 -36.94 -15.48
CA LEU A 445 -10.18 -38.01 -16.35
C LEU A 445 -10.07 -37.66 -17.85
N ALA A 446 -9.82 -36.40 -18.20
CA ALA A 446 -9.62 -35.98 -19.59
C ALA A 446 -8.24 -36.40 -20.11
N ASP A 447 -8.14 -36.63 -21.43
CA ASP A 447 -6.91 -37.05 -22.12
C ASP A 447 -5.69 -36.21 -21.71
N GLU A 448 -4.67 -36.84 -21.13
CA GLU A 448 -3.51 -36.15 -20.58
C GLU A 448 -2.44 -35.82 -21.61
N ARG A 449 -2.49 -36.44 -22.80
CA ARG A 449 -1.45 -36.31 -23.84
C ARG A 449 -1.10 -34.86 -24.19
N PRO A 450 -2.07 -33.94 -24.39
CA PRO A 450 -1.74 -32.55 -24.71
C PRO A 450 -1.00 -31.85 -23.57
N LEU A 451 -1.36 -32.13 -22.31
CA LEU A 451 -0.71 -31.54 -21.14
C LEU A 451 0.70 -32.10 -20.94
N LEU A 452 0.90 -33.40 -21.20
CA LEU A 452 2.22 -34.04 -21.15
C LEU A 452 3.15 -33.53 -22.26
N ILE A 453 2.64 -33.29 -23.46
CA ILE A 453 3.39 -32.63 -24.54
C ILE A 453 3.83 -31.23 -24.09
N GLY A 454 2.92 -30.47 -23.47
CA GLY A 454 3.26 -29.16 -22.90
C GLY A 454 4.35 -29.24 -21.83
N ALA A 455 4.26 -30.21 -20.92
CA ALA A 455 5.24 -30.43 -19.86
C ALA A 455 6.60 -30.87 -20.41
N ALA A 456 6.61 -31.68 -21.48
CA ALA A 456 7.83 -32.01 -22.21
C ALA A 456 8.45 -30.78 -22.87
N GLY A 457 7.64 -29.83 -23.36
CA GLY A 457 8.10 -28.52 -23.84
C GLY A 457 8.77 -27.69 -22.74
N VAL A 458 8.20 -27.65 -21.53
CA VAL A 458 8.79 -26.99 -20.36
C VAL A 458 10.13 -27.62 -19.99
N ALA A 459 10.20 -28.95 -19.92
CA ALA A 459 11.44 -29.66 -19.63
C ALA A 459 12.51 -29.41 -20.71
N LEU A 460 12.10 -29.43 -21.99
CA LEU A 460 12.98 -29.13 -23.11
C LEU A 460 13.51 -27.69 -23.04
N ALA A 461 12.71 -26.72 -22.59
CA ALA A 461 13.15 -25.34 -22.43
C ALA A 461 14.30 -25.23 -21.42
N PHE A 462 14.18 -25.87 -20.26
CA PHE A 462 15.26 -25.91 -19.27
C PHE A 462 16.51 -26.62 -19.78
N VAL A 463 16.34 -27.72 -20.53
CA VAL A 463 17.47 -28.42 -21.15
C VAL A 463 18.18 -27.55 -22.18
N ILE A 464 17.43 -26.82 -23.03
CA ILE A 464 18.00 -25.90 -24.01
C ILE A 464 18.68 -24.72 -23.31
N ASP A 465 18.12 -24.20 -22.22
CA ASP A 465 18.74 -23.13 -21.44
C ASP A 465 20.10 -23.56 -20.91
N ILE A 466 20.16 -24.72 -20.23
CA ILE A 466 21.40 -25.24 -19.64
C ILE A 466 22.47 -25.57 -20.69
N LEU A 467 22.07 -26.10 -21.85
CA LEU A 467 23.03 -26.66 -22.83
C LEU A 467 23.42 -25.70 -23.94
N LEU A 468 22.51 -24.81 -24.36
CA LEU A 468 22.65 -24.02 -25.60
C LEU A 468 22.58 -22.51 -25.37
N ILE A 469 22.09 -22.04 -24.22
CA ILE A 469 21.99 -20.62 -23.91
C ILE A 469 23.04 -20.30 -22.86
N GLY A 470 24.02 -19.50 -23.25
CA GLY A 470 25.06 -18.99 -22.38
C GLY A 470 24.89 -17.50 -22.13
N PRO A 471 25.66 -16.94 -21.19
CA PRO A 471 25.63 -15.50 -20.85
C PRO A 471 26.00 -14.57 -22.03
N THR A 472 26.67 -15.09 -23.07
CA THR A 472 27.03 -14.34 -24.28
C THR A 472 26.06 -14.53 -25.45
N THR A 473 25.05 -15.38 -25.30
CA THR A 473 24.05 -15.62 -26.34
C THR A 473 23.17 -14.38 -26.51
N SER A 474 23.08 -13.85 -27.75
CA SER A 474 22.26 -12.66 -28.02
C SER A 474 20.77 -12.93 -27.76
N SER A 475 20.01 -11.91 -27.35
CA SER A 475 18.55 -12.04 -27.13
C SER A 475 17.81 -12.60 -28.34
N GLY A 476 18.23 -12.23 -29.55
CA GLY A 476 17.67 -12.79 -30.80
C GLY A 476 17.94 -14.29 -30.96
N THR A 477 19.16 -14.74 -30.66
CA THR A 477 19.51 -16.18 -30.70
C THR A 477 18.77 -16.95 -29.61
N THR A 478 18.71 -16.42 -28.39
CA THR A 478 17.95 -17.00 -27.27
C THR A 478 16.48 -17.16 -27.64
N PHE A 479 15.86 -16.15 -28.26
CA PHE A 479 14.48 -16.22 -28.74
C PHE A 479 14.28 -17.32 -29.77
N VAL A 480 15.20 -17.46 -30.74
CA VAL A 480 15.11 -18.52 -31.76
C VAL A 480 15.27 -19.92 -31.15
N LEU A 481 16.24 -20.10 -30.25
CA LEU A 481 16.44 -21.38 -29.55
C LEU A 481 15.24 -21.75 -28.68
N MET A 482 14.61 -20.76 -28.04
CA MET A 482 13.43 -20.96 -27.22
C MET A 482 12.12 -21.08 -28.01
N ALA A 483 12.09 -20.73 -29.31
CA ALA A 483 10.88 -20.79 -30.11
C ALA A 483 10.31 -22.21 -30.21
N VAL A 484 11.16 -23.24 -30.33
CA VAL A 484 10.72 -24.64 -30.42
C VAL A 484 10.15 -25.15 -29.08
N PRO A 485 10.85 -25.06 -27.93
CA PRO A 485 10.27 -25.39 -26.63
C PRO A 485 9.01 -24.61 -26.31
N LEU A 486 8.98 -23.32 -26.65
CA LEU A 486 7.81 -22.47 -26.45
C LEU A 486 6.63 -22.95 -27.29
N ALA A 487 6.83 -23.25 -28.57
CA ALA A 487 5.77 -23.77 -29.43
C ALA A 487 5.20 -25.10 -28.92
N ILE A 488 6.07 -26.04 -28.50
CA ILE A 488 5.65 -27.32 -27.91
C ILE A 488 4.85 -27.10 -26.62
N THR A 489 5.32 -26.18 -25.77
CA THR A 489 4.63 -25.81 -24.53
C THR A 489 3.26 -25.22 -24.82
N LEU A 490 3.16 -24.32 -25.80
CA LEU A 490 1.91 -23.67 -26.22
C LEU A 490 0.85 -24.66 -26.74
N VAL A 491 1.27 -25.75 -27.39
CA VAL A 491 0.37 -26.84 -27.80
C VAL A 491 -0.35 -27.47 -26.60
N GLY A 492 0.33 -27.58 -25.45
CA GLY A 492 -0.29 -28.07 -24.20
C GLY A 492 -1.07 -27.00 -23.44
N ILE A 493 -0.59 -25.75 -23.46
CA ILE A 493 -1.22 -24.62 -22.78
C ILE A 493 -2.58 -24.27 -23.37
N TRP A 494 -2.78 -24.39 -24.68
CA TRP A 494 -4.05 -24.05 -25.31
C TRP A 494 -5.23 -24.93 -24.83
N PRO A 495 -5.13 -26.28 -24.83
CA PRO A 495 -6.08 -27.15 -24.15
C PRO A 495 -6.18 -26.91 -22.64
N ALA A 496 -5.07 -26.56 -21.98
CA ALA A 496 -5.05 -26.27 -20.55
C ALA A 496 -5.96 -25.08 -20.20
N PHE A 497 -5.85 -23.98 -20.94
CA PHE A 497 -6.73 -22.81 -20.77
C PHE A 497 -8.19 -23.15 -21.01
N LYS A 498 -8.50 -24.00 -22.00
CA LYS A 498 -9.88 -24.45 -22.24
C LYS A 498 -10.45 -25.23 -21.05
N ARG A 499 -9.64 -26.07 -20.38
CA ARG A 499 -10.03 -26.77 -19.15
C ARG A 499 -10.20 -25.81 -17.98
N LEU A 500 -9.27 -24.87 -17.81
CA LEU A 500 -9.32 -23.83 -16.79
C LEU A 500 -10.59 -22.98 -16.89
N ALA A 501 -10.98 -22.60 -18.11
CA ALA A 501 -12.17 -21.80 -18.38
C ALA A 501 -13.51 -22.52 -18.11
N GLN A 502 -13.51 -23.86 -18.04
CA GLN A 502 -14.69 -24.65 -17.69
C GLN A 502 -14.99 -24.62 -16.19
N ASN A 503 -14.00 -24.29 -15.35
CA ASN A 503 -14.17 -24.23 -13.92
C ASN A 503 -14.66 -22.84 -13.48
N ASP A 504 -15.82 -22.79 -12.85
CA ASP A 504 -16.44 -21.52 -12.41
C ASP A 504 -15.57 -20.75 -11.41
N LEU A 505 -14.87 -21.44 -10.51
CA LEU A 505 -13.97 -20.83 -9.53
C LEU A 505 -12.83 -20.10 -10.25
N ILE A 506 -12.16 -20.76 -11.17
CA ILE A 506 -11.02 -20.16 -11.88
C ILE A 506 -11.49 -19.06 -12.83
N ARG A 507 -12.58 -19.27 -13.56
CA ARG A 507 -13.13 -18.27 -14.48
C ARG A 507 -13.51 -16.96 -13.78
N VAL A 508 -14.01 -17.03 -12.55
CA VAL A 508 -14.51 -15.86 -11.82
C VAL A 508 -13.44 -15.20 -10.95
N VAL A 509 -12.58 -16.00 -10.28
CA VAL A 509 -11.63 -15.50 -9.26
C VAL A 509 -10.28 -15.14 -9.85
N PHE A 510 -9.83 -15.90 -10.84
CA PHE A 510 -8.47 -15.76 -11.36
C PHE A 510 -8.25 -14.41 -12.07
N PRO A 511 -9.17 -13.87 -12.89
CA PRO A 511 -8.90 -12.61 -13.58
C PRO A 511 -8.70 -11.40 -12.65
N PRO A 512 -9.55 -11.15 -11.62
CA PRO A 512 -9.27 -10.10 -10.63
C PRO A 512 -7.98 -10.33 -9.84
N LEU A 513 -7.68 -11.60 -9.50
CA LEU A 513 -6.44 -11.95 -8.80
C LEU A 513 -5.20 -11.63 -9.66
N VAL A 514 -5.21 -12.00 -10.94
CA VAL A 514 -4.12 -11.68 -11.88
C VAL A 514 -3.95 -10.17 -11.99
N LEU A 515 -5.03 -9.42 -12.02
CA LEU A 515 -4.97 -7.95 -12.05
C LEU A 515 -4.31 -7.39 -10.77
N ILE A 516 -4.73 -7.86 -9.59
CA ILE A 516 -4.14 -7.44 -8.30
C ILE A 516 -2.65 -7.81 -8.25
N VAL A 517 -2.29 -9.03 -8.67
CA VAL A 517 -0.89 -9.49 -8.71
C VAL A 517 -0.07 -8.71 -9.73
N ALA A 518 -0.63 -8.34 -10.89
CA ALA A 518 0.07 -7.52 -11.87
C ALA A 518 0.34 -6.11 -11.34
N VAL A 519 -0.66 -5.49 -10.72
CA VAL A 519 -0.54 -4.17 -10.08
C VAL A 519 0.46 -4.22 -8.94
N LEU A 520 0.26 -5.10 -7.95
CA LEU A 520 1.14 -5.21 -6.80
C LEU A 520 2.53 -5.65 -7.24
N GLY A 521 2.66 -6.65 -8.11
CA GLY A 521 3.95 -7.11 -8.62
C GLY A 521 4.75 -6.00 -9.31
N SER A 522 4.09 -5.09 -10.05
CA SER A 522 4.78 -3.95 -10.66
C SER A 522 5.29 -2.92 -9.64
N ILE A 523 4.59 -2.74 -8.52
CA ILE A 523 4.99 -1.85 -7.42
C ILE A 523 6.07 -2.52 -6.54
N LEU A 524 5.80 -3.75 -6.09
CA LEU A 524 6.66 -4.52 -5.19
C LEU A 524 7.99 -4.91 -5.85
N GLY A 525 7.97 -5.12 -7.18
CA GLY A 525 9.17 -5.42 -7.98
C GLY A 525 9.93 -4.17 -8.44
N GLY A 526 9.53 -2.96 -8.01
CA GLY A 526 10.20 -1.71 -8.40
C GLY A 526 10.11 -1.38 -9.89
N ILE A 527 9.20 -2.03 -10.63
CA ILE A 527 9.06 -1.85 -12.08
C ILE A 527 8.40 -0.50 -12.38
N THR A 528 7.38 -0.14 -11.60
CA THR A 528 6.65 1.13 -11.78
C THR A 528 6.26 1.76 -10.44
N ASN A 529 6.11 3.08 -10.44
CA ASN A 529 5.52 3.81 -9.33
C ASN A 529 4.02 3.44 -9.14
N PRO A 530 3.41 3.76 -7.98
CA PRO A 530 2.01 3.45 -7.71
C PRO A 530 1.04 3.98 -8.78
N THR A 531 1.32 5.13 -9.41
CA THR A 531 0.40 5.77 -10.37
C THR A 531 0.29 5.01 -11.70
N PRO A 532 1.39 4.67 -12.41
CA PRO A 532 1.31 3.77 -13.56
C PRO A 532 0.73 2.39 -13.22
N ALA A 533 1.07 1.84 -12.05
CA ALA A 533 0.51 0.56 -11.59
C ALA A 533 -1.02 0.64 -11.38
N ALA A 534 -1.52 1.73 -10.78
CA ALA A 534 -2.94 1.96 -10.62
C ALA A 534 -3.65 2.12 -11.98
N ALA A 535 -3.03 2.79 -12.95
CA ALA A 535 -3.55 2.91 -14.31
C ALA A 535 -3.64 1.54 -15.03
N LEU A 536 -2.65 0.66 -14.86
CA LEU A 536 -2.71 -0.74 -15.31
C LEU A 536 -3.90 -1.47 -14.67
N GLY A 537 -4.11 -1.26 -13.37
CA GLY A 537 -5.27 -1.77 -12.63
C GLY A 537 -6.61 -1.31 -13.21
N ALA A 538 -6.80 -0.01 -13.36
CA ALA A 538 -8.01 0.59 -13.92
C ALA A 538 -8.28 0.11 -15.36
N GLY A 539 -7.25 0.10 -16.21
CA GLY A 539 -7.34 -0.39 -17.59
C GLY A 539 -7.71 -1.87 -17.66
N GLY A 540 -7.07 -2.70 -16.83
CA GLY A 540 -7.38 -4.12 -16.75
C GLY A 540 -8.79 -4.40 -16.22
N ALA A 541 -9.28 -3.62 -15.26
CA ALA A 541 -10.66 -3.72 -14.78
C ALA A 541 -11.69 -3.33 -15.86
N ILE A 542 -11.41 -2.27 -16.63
CA ILE A 542 -12.23 -1.87 -17.79
C ILE A 542 -12.28 -2.99 -18.83
N MET A 543 -11.14 -3.59 -19.15
CA MET A 543 -11.07 -4.72 -20.09
C MET A 543 -11.83 -5.94 -19.56
N LEU A 544 -11.65 -6.31 -18.28
CA LEU A 544 -12.35 -7.43 -17.67
C LEU A 544 -13.87 -7.23 -17.63
N ALA A 545 -14.32 -6.02 -17.27
CA ALA A 545 -15.72 -5.65 -17.28
C ALA A 545 -16.31 -5.70 -18.70
N ALA A 546 -15.57 -5.21 -19.71
CA ALA A 546 -15.99 -5.26 -21.11
C ALA A 546 -16.09 -6.70 -21.63
N TYR A 547 -15.12 -7.56 -21.29
CA TYR A 547 -15.15 -8.98 -21.63
C TYR A 547 -16.40 -9.66 -21.08
N ARG A 548 -16.68 -9.46 -19.78
CA ARG A 548 -17.89 -9.98 -19.13
C ARG A 548 -19.16 -9.47 -19.80
N LYS A 549 -19.22 -8.17 -20.10
CA LYS A 549 -20.38 -7.55 -20.75
C LYS A 549 -20.65 -8.12 -22.15
N LEU A 550 -19.60 -8.34 -22.95
CA LEU A 550 -19.74 -8.97 -24.26
C LEU A 550 -20.30 -10.39 -24.16
N GLN A 551 -19.87 -11.16 -23.16
CA GLN A 551 -20.40 -12.50 -22.91
C GLN A 551 -21.89 -12.47 -22.51
N GLU A 552 -22.30 -11.51 -21.67
CA GLU A 552 -23.73 -11.31 -21.34
C GLU A 552 -24.58 -10.99 -22.58
N GLU A 553 -24.02 -10.25 -23.55
CA GLU A 553 -24.68 -9.90 -24.82
C GLU A 553 -24.61 -11.02 -25.88
N GLY A 554 -24.04 -12.18 -25.55
CA GLY A 554 -23.83 -13.28 -26.52
C GLY A 554 -22.81 -12.95 -27.62
N ARG A 555 -21.98 -11.93 -27.43
CA ARG A 555 -20.97 -11.47 -28.38
C ARG A 555 -19.60 -12.06 -28.04
N SER A 556 -18.75 -12.20 -29.06
CA SER A 556 -17.38 -12.71 -28.86
C SER A 556 -16.54 -11.73 -28.04
N GLY A 557 -15.92 -12.22 -26.97
CA GLY A 557 -14.92 -11.49 -26.17
C GLY A 557 -13.51 -11.48 -26.80
N ALA A 558 -13.34 -12.06 -28.00
CA ALA A 558 -12.05 -12.18 -28.68
C ALA A 558 -11.27 -10.86 -28.82
N PRO A 559 -11.88 -9.70 -29.13
CA PRO A 559 -11.14 -8.44 -29.21
C PRO A 559 -10.46 -8.05 -27.89
N ILE A 560 -11.11 -8.32 -26.75
CA ILE A 560 -10.56 -8.03 -25.42
C ILE A 560 -9.45 -9.01 -25.06
N LEU A 561 -9.62 -10.29 -25.41
CA LEU A 561 -8.57 -11.31 -25.21
C LEU A 561 -7.33 -11.00 -26.06
N LEU A 562 -7.52 -10.57 -27.31
CA LEU A 562 -6.42 -10.15 -28.19
C LEU A 562 -5.69 -8.94 -27.64
N ALA A 563 -6.43 -7.95 -27.13
CA ALA A 563 -5.84 -6.78 -26.48
C ALA A 563 -5.06 -7.15 -25.21
N SER A 564 -5.59 -8.08 -24.40
CA SER A 564 -4.90 -8.60 -23.21
C SER A 564 -3.62 -9.34 -23.60
N LEU A 565 -3.68 -10.15 -24.66
CA LEU A 565 -2.52 -10.82 -25.23
C LEU A 565 -1.49 -9.81 -25.74
N ALA A 566 -1.93 -8.72 -26.37
CA ALA A 566 -1.05 -7.67 -26.85
C ALA A 566 -0.28 -7.01 -25.70
N ILE A 567 -0.91 -6.78 -24.53
CA ILE A 567 -0.22 -6.31 -23.32
C ILE A 567 0.88 -7.30 -22.90
N VAL A 568 0.56 -8.61 -22.85
CA VAL A 568 1.54 -9.64 -22.50
C VAL A 568 2.70 -9.68 -23.50
N VAL A 569 2.42 -9.62 -24.80
CA VAL A 569 3.45 -9.57 -25.85
C VAL A 569 4.33 -8.34 -25.68
N MET A 570 3.73 -7.16 -25.47
CA MET A 570 4.47 -5.92 -25.26
C MET A 570 5.41 -6.03 -24.05
N LEU A 571 4.93 -6.57 -22.93
CA LEU A 571 5.75 -6.77 -21.73
C LEU A 571 6.88 -7.79 -21.96
N LEU A 572 6.59 -8.93 -22.59
CA LEU A 572 7.61 -9.93 -22.88
C LEU A 572 8.71 -9.39 -23.78
N PHE A 573 8.36 -8.66 -24.85
CA PHE A 573 9.37 -8.06 -25.72
C PHE A 573 10.13 -6.93 -25.03
N GLY A 574 9.47 -6.11 -24.21
CA GLY A 574 10.10 -5.04 -23.45
C GLY A 574 11.07 -5.52 -22.36
N VAL A 575 10.87 -6.71 -21.80
CA VAL A 575 11.77 -7.30 -20.79
C VAL A 575 12.94 -8.06 -21.43
N ASN A 576 12.74 -8.67 -22.60
CA ASN A 576 13.73 -9.58 -23.20
C ASN A 576 14.62 -8.91 -24.28
N PHE A 577 14.20 -7.77 -24.85
CA PHE A 577 14.93 -7.07 -25.91
C PHE A 577 15.19 -5.60 -25.52
N ASP A 578 16.30 -5.04 -25.98
CA ASP A 578 16.59 -3.62 -25.78
C ASP A 578 15.83 -2.80 -26.84
N LEU A 579 14.78 -2.10 -26.41
CA LEU A 579 13.91 -1.34 -27.30
C LEU A 579 14.38 0.11 -27.52
N ARG A 580 15.55 0.51 -26.99
CA ARG A 580 16.05 1.88 -27.09
C ARG A 580 16.53 2.19 -28.52
N THR A 581 16.03 3.28 -29.08
CA THR A 581 16.46 3.80 -30.39
C THR A 581 17.58 4.82 -30.20
N GLY A 582 18.76 4.59 -30.80
CA GLY A 582 19.90 5.53 -30.73
C GLY A 582 21.22 4.97 -30.20
N LEU A 583 21.31 3.66 -29.95
CA LEU A 583 22.58 3.00 -29.63
C LEU A 583 23.47 2.89 -30.88
N ALA A 584 24.79 3.02 -30.73
CA ALA A 584 25.75 2.95 -31.83
C ALA A 584 25.71 1.64 -32.63
N THR A 585 25.21 0.56 -32.02
CA THR A 585 24.98 -0.75 -32.66
C THR A 585 23.61 -1.30 -32.26
N THR A 586 22.57 -1.06 -33.07
CA THR A 586 21.25 -1.67 -32.89
C THR A 586 21.13 -2.90 -33.78
N THR A 587 20.78 -4.07 -33.23
CA THR A 587 20.68 -5.30 -34.05
C THR A 587 19.37 -5.34 -34.84
N VAL A 588 19.32 -6.15 -35.90
CA VAL A 588 18.08 -6.39 -36.67
C VAL A 588 16.99 -7.03 -35.79
N ALA A 589 17.40 -7.88 -34.82
CA ALA A 589 16.48 -8.50 -33.89
C ALA A 589 15.79 -7.47 -32.98
N ASP A 590 16.54 -6.48 -32.48
CA ASP A 590 16.01 -5.40 -31.64
C ASP A 590 15.02 -4.52 -32.41
N TRP A 591 15.29 -4.25 -33.69
CA TRP A 591 14.34 -3.55 -34.57
C TRP A 591 13.05 -4.33 -34.79
N ILE A 592 13.15 -5.65 -35.01
CA ILE A 592 11.95 -6.51 -35.14
C ILE A 592 11.17 -6.52 -33.82
N ALA A 593 11.88 -6.67 -32.69
CA ALA A 593 11.28 -6.62 -31.36
C ALA A 593 10.56 -5.30 -31.09
N LEU A 594 11.16 -4.17 -31.46
CA LEU A 594 10.56 -2.85 -31.37
C LEU A 594 9.28 -2.73 -32.21
N ILE A 595 9.29 -3.22 -33.45
CA ILE A 595 8.09 -3.20 -34.32
C ILE A 595 6.97 -4.06 -33.71
N ILE A 596 7.30 -5.25 -33.20
CA ILE A 596 6.33 -6.13 -32.54
C ILE A 596 5.77 -5.46 -31.27
N ALA A 597 6.64 -4.92 -30.41
CA ALA A 597 6.24 -4.23 -29.20
C ALA A 597 5.36 -3.00 -29.51
N GLN A 598 5.70 -2.23 -30.53
CA GLN A 598 4.92 -1.07 -30.98
C GLN A 598 3.55 -1.50 -31.54
N ALA A 599 3.49 -2.54 -32.36
CA ALA A 599 2.22 -3.07 -32.87
C ALA A 599 1.35 -3.60 -31.73
N ALA A 600 1.95 -4.29 -30.76
CA ALA A 600 1.27 -4.78 -29.56
C ALA A 600 0.76 -3.63 -28.68
N PHE A 601 1.53 -2.56 -28.51
CA PHE A 601 1.10 -1.34 -27.82
C PHE A 601 -0.14 -0.72 -28.48
N HIS A 602 -0.14 -0.57 -29.81
CA HIS A 602 -1.30 -0.05 -30.54
C HIS A 602 -2.51 -0.98 -30.43
N GLY A 603 -2.30 -2.29 -30.50
CA GLY A 603 -3.36 -3.28 -30.30
C GLY A 603 -3.98 -3.22 -28.91
N ALA A 604 -3.15 -3.09 -27.86
CA ALA A 604 -3.60 -2.91 -26.49
C ALA A 604 -4.37 -1.59 -26.31
N PHE A 605 -3.85 -0.49 -26.85
CA PHE A 605 -4.48 0.83 -26.79
C PHE A 605 -5.86 0.85 -27.48
N LEU A 606 -5.94 0.35 -28.72
CA LEU A 606 -7.21 0.21 -29.45
C LEU A 606 -8.18 -0.73 -28.73
N GLY A 607 -7.66 -1.80 -28.13
CA GLY A 607 -8.44 -2.72 -27.31
C GLY A 607 -9.04 -2.07 -26.07
N LEU A 608 -8.29 -1.20 -25.39
CA LEU A 608 -8.78 -0.43 -24.25
C LEU A 608 -9.83 0.60 -24.67
N LEU A 609 -9.65 1.27 -25.81
CA LEU A 609 -10.66 2.17 -26.38
C LEU A 609 -11.94 1.40 -26.75
N PHE A 610 -11.80 0.22 -27.35
CA PHE A 610 -12.93 -0.65 -27.66
C PHE A 610 -13.64 -1.11 -26.38
N ALA A 611 -12.91 -1.51 -25.34
CA ALA A 611 -13.46 -1.88 -24.04
C ALA A 611 -14.25 -0.71 -23.42
N SER A 612 -13.68 0.49 -23.45
CA SER A 612 -14.32 1.72 -22.97
C SER A 612 -15.61 2.01 -23.76
N TRP A 613 -15.57 1.89 -25.08
CA TRP A 613 -16.76 2.06 -25.93
C TRP A 613 -17.85 1.02 -25.63
N VAL A 614 -17.49 -0.25 -25.43
CA VAL A 614 -18.44 -1.31 -25.02
C VAL A 614 -19.11 -0.94 -23.70
N LEU A 615 -18.34 -0.51 -22.69
CA LEU A 615 -18.89 -0.15 -21.39
C LEU A 615 -19.71 1.15 -21.41
N LEU A 616 -19.36 2.11 -22.26
CA LEU A 616 -20.16 3.32 -22.49
C LEU A 616 -21.51 2.95 -23.11
N ARG A 617 -21.50 2.15 -24.18
CA ARG A 617 -22.72 1.66 -24.84
C ARG A 617 -23.60 0.86 -23.88
N ALA A 618 -22.99 0.04 -23.03
CA ALA A 618 -23.67 -0.77 -22.03
C ALA A 618 -24.20 0.03 -20.82
N GLY A 619 -23.92 1.33 -20.72
CA GLY A 619 -24.33 2.17 -19.59
C GLY A 619 -23.59 1.88 -18.29
N VAL A 620 -22.45 1.19 -18.33
CA VAL A 620 -21.63 0.83 -17.14
C VAL A 620 -20.57 1.90 -16.88
N LEU A 621 -19.92 2.45 -17.91
CA LEU A 621 -18.80 3.38 -17.71
C LEU A 621 -19.25 4.73 -17.13
N ALA A 622 -20.43 5.23 -17.51
CA ALA A 622 -20.91 6.53 -17.01
C ALA A 622 -21.13 6.53 -15.47
N PRO A 623 -21.79 5.52 -14.86
CA PRO A 623 -21.81 5.36 -13.40
C PRO A 623 -20.41 5.22 -12.79
N VAL A 624 -19.52 4.45 -13.41
CA VAL A 624 -18.14 4.27 -12.91
C VAL A 624 -17.42 5.60 -12.82
N VAL A 625 -17.42 6.40 -13.89
CA VAL A 625 -16.78 7.71 -13.93
C VAL A 625 -17.41 8.66 -12.92
N ARG A 626 -18.75 8.65 -12.79
CA ARG A 626 -19.46 9.53 -11.85
C ARG A 626 -19.11 9.21 -10.39
N GLU A 627 -19.14 7.94 -10.00
CA GLU A 627 -18.81 7.54 -8.62
C GLU A 627 -17.31 7.76 -8.35
N THR A 628 -16.44 7.49 -9.32
CA THR A 628 -15.00 7.78 -9.22
C THR A 628 -14.75 9.27 -9.00
N ALA A 629 -15.41 10.13 -9.79
CA ALA A 629 -15.31 11.58 -9.66
C ALA A 629 -15.86 12.08 -8.32
N LYS A 630 -16.95 11.48 -7.82
CA LYS A 630 -17.54 11.82 -6.52
C LYS A 630 -16.59 11.50 -5.36
N VAL A 631 -16.03 10.30 -5.32
CA VAL A 631 -15.08 9.87 -4.28
C VAL A 631 -13.81 10.71 -4.35
N THR A 632 -13.26 10.91 -5.56
CA THR A 632 -12.05 11.72 -5.73
C THR A 632 -12.28 13.17 -5.32
N SER A 633 -13.40 13.78 -5.75
CA SER A 633 -13.76 15.15 -5.36
C SER A 633 -13.90 15.30 -3.85
N MET A 634 -14.46 14.30 -3.15
CA MET A 634 -14.50 14.28 -1.69
C MET A 634 -13.09 14.32 -1.08
N VAL A 635 -12.16 13.45 -1.53
CA VAL A 635 -10.76 13.43 -1.06
C VAL A 635 -10.07 14.78 -1.30
N PHE A 636 -10.18 15.34 -2.51
CA PHE A 636 -9.58 16.64 -2.85
C PHE A 636 -10.17 17.79 -2.04
N THR A 637 -11.48 17.80 -1.81
CA THR A 637 -12.11 18.86 -1.01
C THR A 637 -11.70 18.76 0.46
N ILE A 638 -11.59 17.54 1.02
CA ILE A 638 -11.05 17.32 2.37
C ILE A 638 -9.61 17.83 2.45
N LEU A 639 -8.78 17.51 1.46
CA LEU A 639 -7.40 17.98 1.40
C LEU A 639 -7.32 19.51 1.41
N ILE A 640 -8.10 20.19 0.56
CA ILE A 640 -8.14 21.66 0.52
C ILE A 640 -8.64 22.23 1.84
N GLY A 641 -9.75 21.71 2.37
CA GLY A 641 -10.32 22.16 3.65
C GLY A 641 -9.37 21.96 4.83
N SER A 642 -8.63 20.84 4.85
CA SER A 642 -7.64 20.56 5.89
C SER A 642 -6.49 21.57 5.89
N GLN A 643 -6.09 22.10 4.71
CA GLN A 643 -5.04 23.12 4.67
C GLN A 643 -5.48 24.43 5.33
N LEU A 644 -6.74 24.84 5.12
CA LEU A 644 -7.32 26.00 5.82
C LEU A 644 -7.28 25.82 7.33
N LEU A 645 -7.81 24.69 7.82
CA LEU A 645 -7.84 24.39 9.25
C LEU A 645 -6.43 24.31 9.84
N ASN A 646 -5.50 23.67 9.13
CA ASN A 646 -4.12 23.52 9.59
C ASN A 646 -3.41 24.88 9.69
N LEU A 647 -3.59 25.77 8.71
CA LEU A 647 -3.02 27.12 8.77
C LEU A 647 -3.60 27.95 9.93
N VAL A 648 -4.89 27.80 10.23
CA VAL A 648 -5.51 28.43 11.41
C VAL A 648 -4.86 27.92 12.69
N LEU A 649 -4.67 26.61 12.84
CA LEU A 649 -3.97 26.03 14.00
C LEU A 649 -2.52 26.54 14.14
N ILE A 650 -1.80 26.67 13.03
CA ILE A 650 -0.45 27.27 13.02
C ILE A 650 -0.49 28.75 13.42
N SER A 651 -1.54 29.48 13.02
CA SER A 651 -1.60 30.94 13.18
C SER A 651 -1.57 31.44 14.62
N PHE A 652 -2.20 30.68 15.53
CA PHE A 652 -2.22 31.00 16.96
C PHE A 652 -1.30 30.09 17.79
N GLY A 653 -0.45 29.27 17.15
CA GLY A 653 0.51 28.40 17.86
C GLY A 653 -0.03 27.05 18.35
N GLY A 654 -1.26 26.66 17.99
CA GLY A 654 -1.88 25.41 18.44
C GLY A 654 -1.11 24.14 18.04
N GLU A 655 -0.51 24.11 16.84
CA GLU A 655 0.32 22.97 16.41
C GLU A 655 1.56 22.79 17.30
N HIS A 656 2.30 23.88 17.52
CA HIS A 656 3.52 23.87 18.33
C HIS A 656 3.22 23.49 19.78
N TYR A 657 2.09 23.97 20.33
CA TYR A 657 1.65 23.61 21.67
C TYR A 657 1.41 22.10 21.80
N ILE A 658 0.71 21.46 20.84
CA ILE A 658 0.49 20.00 20.85
C ILE A 658 1.81 19.25 20.72
N GLN A 659 2.69 19.69 19.82
CA GLN A 659 3.99 19.04 19.61
C GLN A 659 4.88 19.13 20.85
N GLN A 660 4.98 20.31 21.48
CA GLN A 660 5.73 20.53 22.71
C GLN A 660 5.16 19.73 23.88
N PHE A 661 3.83 19.60 23.98
CA PHE A 661 3.19 18.74 24.98
C PHE A 661 3.62 17.28 24.78
N LEU A 662 3.57 16.77 23.55
CA LEU A 662 3.98 15.39 23.26
C LEU A 662 5.49 15.18 23.45
N GLN A 663 6.33 16.15 23.07
CA GLN A 663 7.78 16.10 23.25
C GLN A 663 8.23 16.28 24.71
N SER A 664 7.34 16.76 25.60
CA SER A 664 7.65 16.91 27.03
C SER A 664 7.82 15.57 27.75
N PHE A 665 7.29 14.48 27.18
CA PHE A 665 7.45 13.15 27.72
C PHE A 665 8.81 12.57 27.32
N ASP A 666 9.66 12.22 28.29
CA ASP A 666 10.99 11.65 28.03
C ASP A 666 10.96 10.26 27.35
N SER A 667 9.79 9.60 27.29
CA SER A 667 9.66 8.24 26.75
C SER A 667 8.89 8.23 25.44
N GLU A 668 9.58 7.94 24.33
CA GLU A 668 9.00 7.80 22.98
C GLU A 668 7.82 6.81 22.96
N LEU A 669 7.92 5.71 23.72
CA LEU A 669 6.85 4.72 23.84
C LEU A 669 5.57 5.31 24.45
N LYS A 670 5.68 6.17 25.46
CA LYS A 670 4.52 6.83 26.07
C LYS A 670 3.86 7.78 25.07
N VAL A 671 4.67 8.57 24.36
CA VAL A 671 4.19 9.48 23.31
C VAL A 671 3.44 8.71 22.24
N PHE A 672 4.03 7.64 21.74
CA PHE A 672 3.41 6.80 20.71
C PHE A 672 2.08 6.20 21.19
N LEU A 673 2.00 5.69 22.42
CA LEU A 673 0.74 5.17 22.98
C LEU A 673 -0.33 6.27 23.15
N ILE A 674 0.06 7.47 23.58
CA ILE A 674 -0.85 8.62 23.69
C ILE A 674 -1.41 8.96 22.31
N VAL A 675 -0.55 9.07 21.30
CA VAL A 675 -1.00 9.38 19.94
C VAL A 675 -1.90 8.28 19.39
N MET A 676 -1.54 7.00 19.59
CA MET A 676 -2.39 5.88 19.18
C MET A 676 -3.78 5.93 19.85
N LEU A 677 -3.86 6.26 21.13
CA LEU A 677 -5.13 6.44 21.83
C LEU A 677 -5.92 7.63 21.28
N VAL A 678 -5.27 8.76 21.01
CA VAL A 678 -5.92 9.95 20.42
C VAL A 678 -6.46 9.65 19.03
N LEU A 679 -5.66 9.02 18.16
CA LEU A 679 -6.08 8.61 16.82
C LEU A 679 -7.25 7.62 16.87
N PHE A 680 -7.22 6.70 17.84
CA PHE A 680 -8.31 5.74 18.07
C PHE A 680 -9.61 6.43 18.49
N ILE A 681 -9.56 7.35 19.45
CA ILE A 681 -10.75 8.09 19.91
C ILE A 681 -11.27 9.00 18.80
N LEU A 682 -10.37 9.66 18.08
CA LEU A 682 -10.76 10.60 17.04
C LEU A 682 -11.41 9.91 15.84
N GLY A 683 -10.98 8.68 15.52
CA GLY A 683 -11.58 7.87 14.46
C GLY A 683 -13.01 7.42 14.75
N PHE A 684 -13.56 7.70 15.94
CA PHE A 684 -14.98 7.55 16.20
C PHE A 684 -15.82 8.62 15.50
N VAL A 685 -15.24 9.79 15.27
CA VAL A 685 -15.97 10.95 14.73
C VAL A 685 -15.43 11.39 13.38
N LEU A 686 -14.14 11.18 13.13
CA LEU A 686 -13.48 11.51 11.87
C LEU A 686 -13.26 10.23 11.06
N ASP A 687 -13.39 10.34 9.73
CA ASP A 687 -12.97 9.28 8.83
C ASP A 687 -11.42 9.34 8.66
N PHE A 688 -10.82 8.26 8.16
CA PHE A 688 -9.36 8.10 8.12
C PHE A 688 -8.72 9.18 7.24
N LEU A 689 -9.40 9.67 6.19
CA LEU A 689 -8.89 10.73 5.31
C LEU A 689 -8.65 12.01 6.10
N GLU A 690 -9.60 12.39 6.96
CA GLU A 690 -9.54 13.56 7.80
C GLU A 690 -8.42 13.43 8.83
N ILE A 691 -8.28 12.25 9.45
CA ILE A 691 -7.21 12.02 10.42
C ILE A 691 -5.84 12.09 9.75
N ILE A 692 -5.68 11.48 8.58
CA ILE A 692 -4.45 11.49 7.80
C ILE A 692 -4.06 12.93 7.40
N TYR A 693 -5.01 13.78 7.03
CA TYR A 693 -4.70 15.14 6.56
C TYR A 693 -4.70 16.22 7.65
N ILE A 694 -5.37 16.00 8.77
CA ILE A 694 -5.44 16.97 9.88
C ILE A 694 -4.47 16.58 11.00
N VAL A 695 -4.56 15.35 11.49
CA VAL A 695 -3.89 14.97 12.75
C VAL A 695 -2.48 14.48 12.51
N ILE A 696 -2.27 13.64 11.49
CA ILE A 696 -0.92 13.10 11.20
C ILE A 696 0.10 14.21 10.93
N PRO A 697 -0.19 15.33 10.23
CA PRO A 697 0.77 16.43 10.12
C PRO A 697 1.13 17.08 11.46
N ILE A 698 0.20 17.09 12.43
CA ILE A 698 0.42 17.69 13.76
C ILE A 698 1.27 16.76 14.64
N VAL A 699 0.91 15.47 14.72
CA VAL A 699 1.56 14.49 15.61
C VAL A 699 2.73 13.76 14.95
N GLY A 700 2.75 13.72 13.63
CA GLY A 700 3.71 12.99 12.81
C GLY A 700 5.15 13.42 13.01
N PRO A 701 5.49 14.73 13.03
CA PRO A 701 6.86 15.17 13.31
C PRO A 701 7.40 14.63 14.63
N VAL A 702 6.53 14.49 15.65
CA VAL A 702 6.92 13.94 16.96
C VAL A 702 7.14 12.42 16.90
N ILE A 703 6.31 11.68 16.16
CA ILE A 703 6.43 10.22 16.08
C ILE A 703 7.56 9.80 15.13
N TYR A 704 7.57 10.35 13.91
CA TYR A 704 8.51 10.00 12.87
C TYR A 704 9.89 10.63 13.07
N GLY A 705 10.00 11.69 13.89
CA GLY A 705 11.28 12.22 14.34
C GLY A 705 11.99 11.35 15.40
N GLY A 706 11.26 10.42 16.02
CA GLY A 706 11.79 9.49 17.02
C GLY A 706 12.69 8.39 16.43
N THR A 707 12.90 7.32 17.20
CA THR A 707 13.77 6.19 16.83
C THR A 707 13.04 5.00 16.22
N PHE A 708 11.70 5.00 16.21
CA PHE A 708 10.92 3.88 15.69
C PHE A 708 11.04 3.73 14.17
N ASP A 709 11.01 2.47 13.70
CA ASP A 709 10.94 2.17 12.26
C ASP A 709 9.65 2.79 11.68
N PRO A 710 9.75 3.72 10.71
CA PRO A 710 8.60 4.41 10.17
C PRO A 710 7.62 3.47 9.45
N LYS A 711 8.09 2.33 8.93
CA LYS A 711 7.22 1.28 8.36
C LYS A 711 6.31 0.71 9.42
N TRP A 712 6.88 0.34 10.57
CA TRP A 712 6.12 -0.20 11.70
C TRP A 712 5.13 0.82 12.25
N VAL A 713 5.57 2.06 12.49
CA VAL A 713 4.71 3.16 12.95
C VAL A 713 3.51 3.34 12.02
N THR A 714 3.75 3.41 10.72
CA THR A 714 2.70 3.65 9.72
C THR A 714 1.67 2.52 9.70
N ILE A 715 2.13 1.26 9.76
CA ILE A 715 1.24 0.10 9.81
C ILE A 715 0.43 0.05 11.10
N MET A 716 1.03 0.38 12.25
CA MET A 716 0.31 0.48 13.53
C MET A 716 -0.79 1.53 13.46
N ILE A 717 -0.50 2.72 12.91
CA ILE A 717 -1.50 3.76 12.68
C ILE A 717 -2.63 3.24 11.77
N ALA A 718 -2.30 2.60 10.64
CA ALA A 718 -3.30 2.08 9.72
C ALA A 718 -4.24 1.04 10.37
N VAL A 719 -3.70 0.07 11.10
CA VAL A 719 -4.51 -0.95 11.81
C VAL A 719 -5.33 -0.30 12.94
N ASN A 720 -4.80 0.72 13.62
CA ASN A 720 -5.53 1.45 14.65
C ASN A 720 -6.71 2.25 14.09
N LEU A 721 -6.52 2.94 12.97
CA LEU A 721 -7.61 3.63 12.25
C LEU A 721 -8.69 2.64 11.81
N GLN A 722 -8.29 1.46 11.33
CA GLN A 722 -9.22 0.38 10.98
C GLN A 722 -10.02 -0.12 12.19
N THR A 723 -9.36 -0.22 13.35
CA THR A 723 -9.98 -0.68 14.60
C THR A 723 -10.98 0.34 15.11
N SER A 724 -10.61 1.61 15.07
CA SER A 724 -11.53 2.71 15.40
C SER A 724 -12.79 2.68 14.53
N PHE A 725 -12.62 2.45 13.22
CA PHE A 725 -13.72 2.43 12.25
C PHE A 725 -14.75 1.32 12.49
N LEU A 726 -14.38 0.27 13.26
CA LEU A 726 -15.23 -0.85 13.64
C LEU A 726 -15.79 -0.77 15.06
N THR A 727 -15.28 0.11 15.92
CA THR A 727 -15.55 0.05 17.36
C THR A 727 -16.88 0.74 17.73
N PRO A 728 -17.82 0.05 18.39
CA PRO A 728 -19.04 0.69 18.91
C PRO A 728 -18.73 1.74 19.99
N PRO A 729 -19.59 2.77 20.17
CA PRO A 729 -20.87 2.99 19.49
C PRO A 729 -20.75 3.73 18.14
N PHE A 730 -19.55 4.22 17.80
CA PHE A 730 -19.39 5.20 16.73
C PHE A 730 -18.78 4.68 15.42
N GLY A 731 -18.36 3.41 15.35
CA GLY A 731 -17.74 2.85 14.15
C GLY A 731 -18.56 3.07 12.87
N PHE A 732 -18.04 3.88 11.94
CA PHE A 732 -18.71 4.26 10.70
C PHE A 732 -19.17 3.05 9.86
N ALA A 733 -18.37 1.99 9.83
CA ALA A 733 -18.74 0.74 9.17
C ALA A 733 -20.07 0.18 9.71
N LEU A 734 -20.34 0.33 11.00
CA LEU A 734 -21.55 -0.16 11.63
C LEU A 734 -22.78 0.65 11.19
N PHE A 735 -22.63 1.97 11.04
CA PHE A 735 -23.69 2.84 10.55
C PHE A 735 -23.98 2.62 9.06
N TYR A 736 -22.94 2.41 8.25
CA TYR A 736 -23.09 2.04 6.84
C TYR A 736 -23.84 0.72 6.69
N LEU A 737 -23.47 -0.30 7.47
CA LEU A 737 -24.18 -1.57 7.48
C LEU A 737 -25.62 -1.40 7.97
N ARG A 738 -25.84 -0.61 9.03
CA ARG A 738 -27.18 -0.34 9.56
C ARG A 738 -28.07 0.34 8.52
N GLY A 739 -27.52 1.21 7.67
CA GLY A 739 -28.25 1.89 6.61
C GLY A 739 -28.85 0.94 5.55
N VAL A 740 -28.25 -0.23 5.36
CA VAL A 740 -28.72 -1.26 4.40
C VAL A 740 -29.34 -2.49 5.04
N ALA A 741 -29.17 -2.67 6.35
CA ALA A 741 -29.65 -3.86 7.05
C ALA A 741 -31.20 -3.92 7.10
N PRO A 742 -31.81 -5.11 6.90
CA PRO A 742 -33.25 -5.27 6.98
C PRO A 742 -33.77 -5.01 8.40
N LYS A 743 -35.05 -4.62 8.53
CA LYS A 743 -35.66 -4.20 9.82
C LYS A 743 -35.53 -5.20 10.97
N GLN A 744 -35.37 -6.48 10.66
CA GLN A 744 -35.15 -7.56 11.63
C GLN A 744 -33.77 -7.53 12.32
N VAL A 745 -32.79 -6.84 11.73
CA VAL A 745 -31.45 -6.68 12.30
C VAL A 745 -31.40 -5.39 13.10
N THR A 746 -31.25 -5.51 14.42
CA THR A 746 -31.16 -4.36 15.32
C THR A 746 -29.73 -3.84 15.42
N THR A 747 -29.55 -2.58 15.82
CA THR A 747 -28.22 -2.01 16.12
C THR A 747 -27.49 -2.82 17.20
N GLY A 748 -28.23 -3.37 18.17
CA GLY A 748 -27.67 -4.27 19.18
C GLY A 748 -27.09 -5.56 18.60
N HIS A 749 -27.68 -6.13 17.54
CA HIS A 749 -27.11 -7.28 16.84
C HIS A 749 -25.80 -6.92 16.15
N ILE A 750 -25.74 -5.75 15.49
CA ILE A 750 -24.54 -5.26 14.81
C ILE A 750 -23.41 -5.03 15.82
N TYR A 751 -23.69 -4.36 16.94
CA TYR A 751 -22.68 -4.10 17.97
C TYR A 751 -22.16 -5.38 18.63
N ARG A 752 -23.03 -6.33 18.98
CA ARG A 752 -22.58 -7.62 19.51
C ARG A 752 -21.83 -8.45 18.48
N GLY A 753 -22.21 -8.34 17.21
CA GLY A 753 -21.56 -9.00 16.10
C GLY A 753 -20.12 -8.56 15.87
N VAL A 754 -19.83 -7.26 16.03
CA VAL A 754 -18.50 -6.72 15.73
C VAL A 754 -17.49 -6.86 16.88
N ILE A 755 -17.94 -6.90 18.15
CA ILE A 755 -17.06 -6.97 19.33
C ILE A 755 -15.96 -8.05 19.20
N PRO A 756 -16.25 -9.30 18.78
CA PRO A 756 -15.21 -10.31 18.59
C PRO A 756 -14.15 -9.91 17.55
N PHE A 757 -14.54 -9.23 16.47
CA PHE A 757 -13.61 -8.76 15.44
C PHE A 757 -12.75 -7.59 15.92
N VAL A 758 -13.33 -6.68 16.72
CA VAL A 758 -12.56 -5.61 17.39
C VAL A 758 -11.54 -6.22 18.35
N LEU A 759 -11.92 -7.24 19.13
CA LEU A 759 -10.97 -7.95 20.00
C LEU A 759 -9.85 -8.61 19.20
N ILE A 760 -10.17 -9.22 18.04
CA ILE A 760 -9.15 -9.78 17.14
C ILE A 760 -8.20 -8.70 16.63
N GLN A 761 -8.69 -7.51 16.31
CA GLN A 761 -7.83 -6.39 15.87
C GLN A 761 -6.95 -5.87 17.00
N VAL A 762 -7.48 -5.74 18.22
CA VAL A 762 -6.69 -5.34 19.39
C VAL A 762 -5.61 -6.38 19.69
N ILE A 763 -5.94 -7.67 19.58
CA ILE A 763 -4.95 -8.76 19.66
C ILE A 763 -3.93 -8.65 18.52
N GLY A 764 -4.38 -8.36 17.30
CA GLY A 764 -3.50 -8.12 16.15
C GLY A 764 -2.52 -6.97 16.40
N LEU A 765 -2.99 -5.83 16.91
CA LEU A 765 -2.16 -4.70 17.32
C LEU A 765 -1.17 -5.10 18.42
N ALA A 766 -1.60 -5.88 19.42
CA ALA A 766 -0.72 -6.38 20.46
C ALA A 766 0.36 -7.35 19.91
N ILE A 767 0.01 -8.18 18.93
CA ILE A 767 0.97 -9.07 18.25
C ILE A 767 1.98 -8.24 17.44
N LEU A 768 1.53 -7.25 16.67
CA LEU A 768 2.42 -6.36 15.91
C LEU A 768 3.30 -5.50 16.83
N TRP A 769 2.81 -5.18 18.02
CA TRP A 769 3.59 -4.53 19.08
C TRP A 769 4.68 -5.45 19.64
N MET A 770 4.34 -6.69 19.98
CA MET A 770 5.30 -7.66 20.54
C MET A 770 6.30 -8.17 19.49
N PHE A 771 5.91 -8.23 18.22
CA PHE A 771 6.69 -8.77 17.11
C PHE A 771 6.73 -7.78 15.95
N PRO A 772 7.45 -6.64 16.08
CA PRO A 772 7.56 -5.63 15.03
C PRO A 772 8.19 -6.18 13.75
N SER A 773 8.96 -7.27 13.85
CA SER A 773 9.55 -7.97 12.70
C SER A 773 8.51 -8.45 11.69
N ILE A 774 7.25 -8.72 12.10
CA ILE A 774 6.18 -9.12 11.17
C ILE A 774 6.00 -8.09 10.05
N VAL A 775 6.15 -6.81 10.37
CA VAL A 775 6.01 -5.71 9.41
C VAL A 775 7.24 -5.59 8.51
N THR A 776 8.42 -5.99 8.97
CA THR A 776 9.69 -5.82 8.24
C THR A 776 10.14 -7.07 7.45
N ILE A 777 9.54 -8.25 7.68
CA ILE A 777 9.89 -9.49 6.96
C ILE A 777 9.80 -9.31 5.44
N VAL A 778 8.66 -8.86 4.92
CA VAL A 778 8.46 -8.77 3.46
C VAL A 778 9.36 -7.69 2.84
N PRO A 779 9.47 -6.47 3.42
CA PRO A 779 10.45 -5.48 2.94
C PRO A 779 11.89 -5.97 2.94
N ASN A 780 12.32 -6.71 3.98
CA ASN A 780 13.69 -7.18 4.08
C ASN A 780 14.01 -8.33 3.10
N LEU A 781 12.99 -9.10 2.68
CA LEU A 781 13.12 -10.16 1.67
C LEU A 781 13.09 -9.63 0.23
N LEU A 782 12.44 -8.50 0.02
CA LEU A 782 12.32 -7.82 -1.27
C LEU A 782 12.90 -6.40 -1.17
N PRO A 783 14.20 -6.24 -0.88
CA PRO A 783 14.80 -4.93 -0.79
C PRO A 783 14.55 -4.20 -2.11
N SER A 784 13.87 -3.05 -2.02
CA SER A 784 13.75 -2.12 -3.13
C SER A 784 15.16 -1.69 -3.51
N GLY A 785 15.64 -2.17 -4.65
CA GLY A 785 16.94 -1.79 -5.22
C GLY A 785 17.00 -0.33 -5.61
#